data_AF-A0A5B0N803-F1
#
_entry.id   AF-A0A5B0N803-F1
#
_cell.length_a   1.000
_cell.length_b   1.000
_cell.length_c   1.000
_cell.angle_alpha   90.00
_cell.angle_beta   90.00
_cell.angle_gamma   90.00
#
_symmetry.space_group_name_H-M   'P 1'
#
loop_
_entity.id
_entity.type
_entity.pdbx_description
1 polymer ?
#
loop_
_entity_poly.entity_id
_entity_poly.type
_entity_poly.pdbx_seq_one_letter_code
_entity_poly.pdbx_strand_id
1 'polypeptide(L)'
;MTFDQSLHYYGQVQQPIGFDFQVSPLPSTNYHPPSLTGVFKNASISVRGATTPGRCSLSYHADDPFSVWNPFDQSRFDLTVCFKYSLYLIPFLVILVNGSLDPYKLSSRPVIPPKSTSRNLIRLSELTYISKLLLILIVSVIQLAYSSILFLRSGWWDPVESLSQLVVLVSLLYAIPLHHLSHQRSQRSSTSLLFFYLFFLITSAIELRSHLDHSLLHQHPHQTSFLILRSSLVTALFILECLGPFKYGDHVFSFGKDGYEALPQDDPAQAGSDLANHRSESPLIYANVFSRLTFGWMTPMMKLGKSQYLTEDDLWMLPREDQTDALTNRLHQTWRRQISRASSSPSLIRAIAQAYGGPYLLAALFKLIQDVLQFTQPQLLRRLLSFADSFSPGSQPEPVYRGYMIAGLMFSCGFTQTLFSHQYFNQALITGNRIRSSLIGVIYQKSLILSNEEKSGRATGDIVNLMSTDVSRIQEGCTNGIIIVSGLFQIILAFVSLYKLLGWPMLGGIVVVLFSIPLNISLSRLQSGLQKQQMDNQDSRSRLMNEILNNIRSIKLYTWENTFTDKLFTIRNEQELGVLRKIGYLLCASISLWNLVPFLVAFSAFSIFSLISDTPLTPALAFPTIFLFQQLQYPLGVVVVQAVVRNKTAKTPTLQP
;
A
#
# COMPACT_ATOMS: atom_id res chain seq x y z
N MET A 1 8.83 -16.21 28.72
CA MET A 1 7.55 -15.86 28.06
C MET A 1 7.76 -14.54 27.34
N THR A 2 7.78 -14.59 26.02
CA THR A 2 7.90 -13.46 25.09
C THR A 2 6.76 -12.48 25.30
N PHE A 3 7.09 -11.27 25.78
CA PHE A 3 6.14 -10.16 25.75
C PHE A 3 5.90 -9.80 24.29
N ASP A 4 4.70 -10.11 23.84
CA ASP A 4 4.20 -9.82 22.51
C ASP A 4 4.03 -8.30 22.37
N GLN A 5 5.05 -7.63 21.84
CA GLN A 5 5.02 -6.20 21.50
C GLN A 5 4.19 -5.91 20.24
N SER A 6 3.51 -6.90 19.66
CA SER A 6 2.77 -6.75 18.41
C SER A 6 1.32 -6.23 18.55
N LEU A 7 0.79 -6.07 19.76
CA LEU A 7 -0.63 -5.76 20.00
C LEU A 7 -1.00 -4.28 20.19
N HIS A 8 -0.09 -3.34 19.97
CA HIS A 8 -0.41 -1.90 19.97
C HIS A 8 -0.38 -1.28 18.55
N TYR A 9 -1.20 -1.84 17.65
CA TYR A 9 -1.68 -1.13 16.45
C TYR A 9 -3.20 -1.32 16.35
N TYR A 10 -3.93 -0.78 17.32
CA TYR A 10 -5.34 -0.45 17.09
C TYR A 10 -5.38 0.81 16.24
N GLY A 11 -5.91 0.69 15.03
CA GLY A 11 -6.30 1.83 14.22
C GLY A 11 -7.26 2.71 15.03
N GLN A 12 -6.80 3.90 15.41
CA GLN A 12 -7.70 4.97 15.78
C GLN A 12 -8.48 5.34 14.52
N VAL A 13 -9.72 4.86 14.43
CA VAL A 13 -10.77 5.57 13.72
C VAL A 13 -10.86 6.94 14.40
N GLN A 14 -10.43 7.99 13.73
CA GLN A 14 -10.73 9.35 14.15
C GLN A 14 -12.25 9.48 14.19
N GLN A 15 -12.83 9.42 15.39
CA GLN A 15 -14.17 9.95 15.61
C GLN A 15 -14.11 11.44 15.30
N PRO A 16 -15.02 12.00 14.47
CA PRO A 16 -15.10 13.43 14.31
C PRO A 16 -15.44 14.04 15.67
N ILE A 17 -14.68 15.06 16.06
CA ILE A 17 -14.93 15.87 17.25
C ILE A 17 -16.32 16.50 17.06
N GLY A 18 -17.33 15.95 17.73
CA GLY A 18 -18.65 16.55 17.84
C GLY A 18 -18.57 17.75 18.76
N PHE A 19 -18.50 18.95 18.18
CA PHE A 19 -18.78 20.18 18.91
C PHE A 19 -20.30 20.38 18.94
N ASP A 20 -20.94 20.02 20.05
CA ASP A 20 -22.30 20.46 20.36
C ASP A 20 -22.27 21.97 20.65
N PHE A 21 -22.62 22.77 19.65
CA PHE A 21 -22.95 24.17 19.87
C PHE A 21 -24.38 24.27 20.41
N GLN A 22 -24.52 24.55 21.71
CA GLN A 22 -25.76 25.09 22.27
C GLN A 22 -26.03 26.46 21.62
N VAL A 23 -27.03 26.52 20.75
CA VAL A 23 -27.51 27.75 20.13
C VAL A 23 -28.37 28.51 21.15
N SER A 24 -27.86 29.64 21.67
CA SER A 24 -28.68 30.67 22.31
C SER A 24 -29.24 31.61 21.24
N PRO A 25 -30.50 32.08 21.33
CA PRO A 25 -31.12 32.87 20.27
C PRO A 25 -30.67 34.33 20.33
N LEU A 26 -30.19 34.88 19.21
CA LEU A 26 -30.00 36.32 18.96
C LEU A 26 -30.92 36.77 17.80
N PRO A 27 -31.26 38.07 17.72
CA PRO A 27 -32.55 38.54 17.23
C PRO A 27 -32.67 38.52 15.71
N SER A 28 -33.91 38.34 15.29
CA SER A 28 -34.38 38.41 13.90
C SER A 28 -33.88 39.65 13.17
N THR A 29 -32.97 39.45 12.22
CA THR A 29 -32.81 40.34 11.07
C THR A 29 -33.00 39.50 9.81
N ASN A 30 -34.01 39.88 9.03
CA ASN A 30 -34.44 39.19 7.81
C ASN A 30 -33.29 39.19 6.78
N TYR A 31 -32.63 38.05 6.62
CA TYR A 31 -31.78 37.76 5.47
C TYR A 31 -32.28 36.45 4.84
N HIS A 32 -33.01 36.57 3.73
CA HIS A 32 -33.32 35.43 2.88
C HIS A 32 -32.03 34.96 2.19
N PRO A 33 -31.65 33.66 2.24
CA PRO A 33 -30.57 33.16 1.42
C PRO A 33 -31.03 33.15 -0.05
N PRO A 34 -30.19 33.56 -1.02
CA PRO A 34 -30.55 33.41 -2.42
C PRO A 34 -30.63 31.92 -2.75
N SER A 35 -31.70 31.53 -3.44
CA SER A 35 -31.85 30.17 -3.95
C SER A 35 -30.66 29.79 -4.83
N LEU A 36 -30.28 28.51 -4.80
CA LEU A 36 -29.23 27.91 -5.66
C LEU A 36 -29.41 28.23 -7.16
N THR A 37 -30.62 28.59 -7.59
CA THR A 37 -30.94 29.03 -8.95
C THR A 37 -30.50 30.46 -9.28
N GLY A 38 -30.26 31.32 -8.29
CA GLY A 38 -29.80 32.71 -8.48
C GLY A 38 -28.28 32.82 -8.71
N VAL A 39 -27.50 31.92 -8.11
CA VAL A 39 -26.02 31.90 -8.26
C VAL A 39 -25.61 31.50 -9.68
N PHE A 40 -26.38 30.62 -10.34
CA PHE A 40 -26.14 30.25 -11.75
C PHE A 40 -26.61 31.29 -12.77
N LYS A 41 -27.43 32.29 -12.38
CA LYS A 41 -27.94 33.31 -13.31
C LYS A 41 -26.98 34.49 -13.53
N ASN A 42 -26.16 34.82 -12.54
CA ASN A 42 -25.25 35.98 -12.61
C ASN A 42 -23.88 35.69 -13.26
N ALA A 43 -23.65 34.47 -13.76
CA ALA A 43 -22.49 34.13 -14.59
C ALA A 43 -22.69 34.48 -16.09
N SER A 44 -23.63 35.36 -16.41
CA SER A 44 -23.90 35.84 -17.77
C SER A 44 -23.53 37.33 -17.93
N ILE A 45 -22.28 37.67 -17.62
CA ILE A 45 -21.72 38.98 -17.99
C ILE A 45 -21.14 38.88 -19.41
N SER A 46 -21.83 39.54 -20.33
CA SER A 46 -21.45 39.91 -21.69
C SER A 46 -19.93 39.93 -21.96
N VAL A 47 -19.44 38.92 -22.69
CA VAL A 47 -18.22 39.04 -23.48
C VAL A 47 -18.62 39.12 -24.95
N ARG A 48 -18.50 40.34 -25.51
CA ARG A 48 -18.48 40.59 -26.95
C ARG A 48 -17.21 39.98 -27.53
N GLY A 49 -17.35 39.18 -28.59
CA GLY A 49 -16.24 38.62 -29.36
C GLY A 49 -16.33 37.11 -29.46
N ALA A 50 -17.30 36.61 -30.23
CA ALA A 50 -17.33 35.22 -30.65
C ALA A 50 -16.16 34.94 -31.60
N THR A 51 -15.00 34.57 -31.06
CA THR A 51 -14.09 33.70 -31.80
C THR A 51 -14.74 32.31 -31.83
N THR A 52 -14.96 31.79 -33.04
CA THR A 52 -15.39 30.42 -33.33
C THR A 52 -14.80 29.40 -32.34
N PRO A 53 -15.56 28.37 -31.91
CA PRO A 53 -15.02 27.32 -31.04
C PRO A 53 -13.75 26.78 -31.70
N GLY A 54 -12.60 26.98 -31.05
CA GLY A 54 -11.28 26.79 -31.63
C GLY A 54 -11.13 25.36 -32.12
N ARG A 55 -11.01 25.19 -33.44
CA ARG A 55 -10.62 23.92 -34.05
C ARG A 55 -9.21 23.57 -33.60
N CYS A 56 -8.97 22.31 -33.24
CA CYS A 56 -7.65 21.82 -32.86
C CYS A 56 -6.80 21.62 -34.13
N SER A 57 -6.33 22.71 -34.72
CA SER A 57 -5.43 22.63 -35.87
C SER A 57 -4.01 22.32 -35.41
N LEU A 58 -3.40 21.29 -36.00
CA LEU A 58 -1.94 21.05 -35.94
C LEU A 58 -1.14 22.10 -36.75
N SER A 59 -1.82 23.07 -37.36
CA SER A 59 -1.21 24.10 -38.22
C SER A 59 -0.71 25.29 -37.40
N TYR A 60 0.45 25.78 -37.81
CA TYR A 60 1.36 26.71 -37.13
C TYR A 60 0.87 28.18 -37.02
N HIS A 61 -0.44 28.44 -37.10
CA HIS A 61 -0.99 29.78 -37.34
C HIS A 61 -1.97 30.31 -36.27
N ALA A 62 -1.82 29.92 -35.01
CA ALA A 62 -2.55 30.56 -33.90
C ALA A 62 -1.59 31.42 -33.06
N ASP A 63 -1.96 32.68 -32.82
CA ASP A 63 -1.15 33.69 -32.12
C ASP A 63 -0.82 33.37 -30.65
N ASP A 64 -1.29 32.24 -30.10
CA ASP A 64 -0.79 31.72 -28.82
C ASP A 64 -0.99 30.18 -28.72
N PRO A 65 -0.03 29.36 -29.20
CA PRO A 65 -0.21 27.92 -29.40
C PRO A 65 -0.41 27.13 -28.11
N PHE A 66 -0.04 27.67 -26.95
CA PHE A 66 -0.18 26.98 -25.66
C PHE A 66 -1.52 27.22 -24.96
N SER A 67 -2.29 28.20 -25.38
CA SER A 67 -3.59 28.54 -24.76
C SER A 67 -4.64 27.46 -24.98
N VAL A 68 -4.67 26.86 -26.18
CA VAL A 68 -5.65 25.83 -26.58
C VAL A 68 -5.33 24.44 -25.99
N TRP A 69 -4.08 24.22 -25.55
CA TRP A 69 -3.62 22.99 -24.90
C TRP A 69 -3.58 23.08 -23.37
N ASN A 70 -3.96 24.23 -22.82
CA ASN A 70 -4.07 24.43 -21.37
C ASN A 70 -5.11 23.45 -20.81
N PRO A 71 -4.85 22.71 -19.72
CA PRO A 71 -5.79 21.71 -19.22
C PRO A 71 -7.20 22.22 -18.93
N PHE A 72 -7.36 23.50 -18.56
CA PHE A 72 -8.65 24.07 -18.18
C PHE A 72 -8.96 25.33 -18.99
N ASP A 73 -10.22 25.47 -19.41
CA ASP A 73 -10.74 26.73 -19.93
C ASP A 73 -10.80 27.75 -18.80
N GLN A 74 -10.24 28.95 -19.01
CA GLN A 74 -10.22 30.01 -17.98
C GLN A 74 -11.64 30.52 -17.64
N SER A 75 -12.61 30.26 -18.53
CA SER A 75 -13.99 30.76 -18.40
C SER A 75 -15.00 29.74 -17.84
N ARG A 76 -14.72 28.43 -17.89
CA ARG A 76 -15.67 27.35 -17.51
C ARG A 76 -14.98 26.19 -16.78
N PHE A 77 -15.73 25.46 -15.95
CA PHE A 77 -15.32 24.14 -15.44
C PHE A 77 -15.39 23.13 -16.60
N ASP A 78 -14.52 23.25 -17.61
CA ASP A 78 -14.36 22.21 -18.62
C ASP A 78 -12.89 22.14 -19.06
N LEU A 79 -12.48 20.95 -19.50
CA LEU A 79 -11.16 20.77 -20.11
C LEU A 79 -11.17 21.43 -21.48
N THR A 80 -10.06 22.01 -21.91
CA THR A 80 -9.97 22.50 -23.29
C THR A 80 -10.14 21.34 -24.27
N VAL A 81 -10.74 21.63 -25.43
CA VAL A 81 -11.10 20.64 -26.45
C VAL A 81 -9.88 19.82 -26.88
N CYS A 82 -8.71 20.44 -27.08
CA CYS A 82 -7.50 19.73 -27.50
C CYS A 82 -6.87 18.90 -26.37
N PHE A 83 -6.91 19.40 -25.12
CA PHE A 83 -6.43 18.63 -23.98
C PHE A 83 -7.28 17.38 -23.75
N LYS A 84 -8.61 17.50 -23.89
CA LYS A 84 -9.55 16.37 -23.81
C LYS A 84 -9.21 15.27 -24.83
N TYR A 85 -8.99 15.61 -26.11
CA TYR A 85 -8.64 14.61 -27.12
C TYR A 85 -7.27 13.96 -26.87
N SER A 86 -6.35 14.69 -26.25
CA SER A 86 -5.03 14.18 -25.86
C SER A 86 -5.11 13.14 -24.75
N LEU A 87 -6.11 13.22 -23.87
CA LEU A 87 -6.35 12.20 -22.84
C LEU A 87 -6.69 10.83 -23.44
N TYR A 88 -7.23 10.75 -24.66
CA TYR A 88 -7.45 9.46 -25.35
C TYR A 88 -6.16 8.75 -25.77
N LEU A 89 -5.03 9.46 -25.76
CA LEU A 89 -3.74 8.82 -25.94
C LEU A 89 -3.36 7.96 -24.72
N ILE A 90 -3.92 8.22 -23.53
CA ILE A 90 -3.55 7.51 -22.29
C ILE A 90 -3.86 6.01 -22.37
N PRO A 91 -5.09 5.55 -22.70
CA PRO A 91 -5.36 4.12 -22.86
C PRO A 91 -4.47 3.45 -23.92
N PHE A 92 -4.19 4.15 -25.01
CA PHE A 92 -3.29 3.67 -26.06
C PHE A 92 -1.84 3.53 -25.57
N LEU A 93 -1.30 4.51 -24.86
CA LEU A 93 0.05 4.42 -24.30
C LEU A 93 0.14 3.29 -23.27
N VAL A 94 -0.90 3.07 -22.47
CA VAL A 94 -0.95 1.97 -21.50
C VAL A 94 -0.86 0.61 -22.20
N ILE A 95 -1.59 0.43 -23.31
CA ILE A 95 -1.55 -0.84 -24.05
C ILE A 95 -0.29 -0.97 -24.91
N LEU A 96 0.27 0.14 -25.41
CA LEU A 96 1.52 0.15 -26.16
C LEU A 96 2.72 -0.21 -25.26
N VAL A 97 2.83 0.43 -24.08
CA VAL A 97 3.96 0.24 -23.16
C VAL A 97 3.87 -1.13 -22.48
N ASN A 98 2.72 -1.44 -21.87
CA ASN A 98 2.59 -2.68 -21.10
C ASN A 98 2.24 -3.88 -22.00
N GLY A 99 1.36 -3.65 -22.99
CA GLY A 99 0.84 -4.69 -23.85
C GLY A 99 1.75 -5.07 -25.01
N SER A 100 2.85 -4.37 -25.33
CA SER A 100 3.79 -4.81 -26.38
C SER A 100 4.61 -6.03 -25.97
N LEU A 101 4.95 -6.15 -24.69
CA LEU A 101 5.74 -7.26 -24.15
C LEU A 101 4.89 -8.49 -23.79
N ASP A 102 3.59 -8.28 -23.52
CA ASP A 102 2.70 -9.33 -23.03
C ASP A 102 2.38 -10.43 -24.06
N PRO A 103 2.07 -10.15 -25.34
CA PRO A 103 1.83 -11.17 -26.35
C PRO A 103 3.06 -12.04 -26.53
N TYR A 104 4.26 -11.45 -26.54
CA TYR A 104 5.51 -12.21 -26.63
C TYR A 104 5.67 -13.15 -25.43
N LYS A 105 5.54 -12.63 -24.20
CA LYS A 105 5.64 -13.43 -22.96
C LYS A 105 4.56 -14.50 -22.80
N LEU A 106 3.36 -14.25 -23.31
CA LEU A 106 2.24 -15.20 -23.29
C LEU A 106 2.40 -16.23 -24.41
N SER A 107 2.89 -15.83 -25.58
CA SER A 107 3.12 -16.71 -26.73
C SER A 107 4.21 -17.76 -26.49
N SER A 108 5.14 -17.50 -25.56
CA SER A 108 6.17 -18.46 -25.15
C SER A 108 5.68 -19.48 -24.11
N ARG A 109 4.48 -19.30 -23.54
CA ARG A 109 3.91 -20.20 -22.53
C ARG A 109 3.07 -21.30 -23.19
N PRO A 110 3.07 -22.52 -22.63
CA PRO A 110 2.17 -23.58 -23.09
C PRO A 110 0.71 -23.22 -22.79
N VAL A 111 -0.21 -23.82 -23.54
CA VAL A 111 -1.65 -23.71 -23.30
C VAL A 111 -1.99 -24.40 -21.98
N ILE A 112 -2.75 -23.73 -21.13
CA ILE A 112 -3.12 -24.23 -19.80
C ILE A 112 -4.56 -24.76 -19.89
N PRO A 113 -4.80 -26.08 -19.74
CA PRO A 113 -6.15 -26.63 -19.70
C PRO A 113 -6.90 -26.16 -18.43
N PRO A 114 -8.25 -26.15 -18.43
CA PRO A 114 -9.01 -25.90 -17.23
C PRO A 114 -8.68 -26.97 -16.17
N LYS A 115 -8.44 -26.54 -14.93
CA LYS A 115 -8.10 -27.42 -13.80
C LYS A 115 -9.31 -28.00 -13.06
N SER A 116 -10.51 -27.46 -13.29
CA SER A 116 -11.74 -27.93 -12.66
C SER A 116 -12.25 -29.20 -13.34
N THR A 117 -12.66 -30.18 -12.54
CA THR A 117 -13.37 -31.41 -12.96
C THR A 117 -14.86 -31.13 -13.16
N SER A 118 -15.40 -30.06 -12.55
CA SER A 118 -16.82 -29.72 -12.66
C SER A 118 -17.20 -29.17 -14.05
N ARG A 119 -18.14 -29.84 -14.72
CA ARG A 119 -18.62 -29.44 -16.06
C ARG A 119 -19.22 -28.02 -16.09
N ASN A 120 -19.78 -27.55 -14.97
CA ASN A 120 -20.40 -26.24 -14.88
C ASN A 120 -19.36 -25.09 -14.86
N LEU A 121 -18.23 -25.24 -14.13
CA LEU A 121 -17.16 -24.23 -14.16
C LEU A 121 -16.49 -24.17 -15.53
N ILE A 122 -16.27 -25.31 -16.18
CA ILE A 122 -15.70 -25.36 -17.53
C ILE A 122 -16.63 -24.60 -18.50
N ARG A 123 -17.93 -24.88 -18.48
CA ARG A 123 -18.92 -24.16 -19.31
C ARG A 123 -18.96 -22.66 -18.99
N LEU A 124 -18.88 -22.28 -17.71
CA LEU A 124 -18.84 -20.87 -17.31
C LEU A 124 -17.57 -20.17 -17.80
N SER A 125 -16.42 -20.82 -17.72
CA SER A 125 -15.14 -20.34 -18.26
C SER A 125 -15.24 -20.09 -19.77
N GLU A 126 -15.73 -21.08 -20.52
CA GLU A 126 -15.94 -20.96 -21.97
C GLU A 126 -16.94 -19.84 -22.30
N LEU A 127 -18.05 -19.74 -21.57
CA LEU A 127 -19.04 -18.68 -21.75
C LEU A 127 -18.43 -17.29 -21.49
N THR A 128 -17.60 -17.15 -20.45
CA THR A 128 -16.94 -15.87 -20.14
C THR A 128 -15.89 -15.49 -21.17
N TYR A 129 -15.23 -16.47 -21.79
CA TYR A 129 -14.30 -16.25 -22.90
C TYR A 129 -15.02 -15.78 -24.15
N ILE A 130 -16.07 -16.49 -24.57
CA ILE A 130 -16.87 -16.13 -25.74
C ILE A 130 -17.53 -14.77 -25.55
N SER A 131 -18.08 -14.50 -24.35
CA SER A 131 -18.71 -13.21 -24.07
C SER A 131 -17.73 -12.05 -24.11
N LYS A 132 -16.49 -12.21 -23.60
CA LYS A 132 -15.43 -11.20 -23.71
C LYS A 132 -15.07 -10.90 -25.17
N LEU A 133 -14.86 -11.94 -25.97
CA LEU A 133 -14.53 -11.79 -27.40
C LEU A 133 -15.66 -11.15 -28.21
N LEU A 134 -16.90 -11.57 -27.95
CA LEU A 134 -18.07 -10.98 -28.62
C LEU A 134 -18.25 -9.51 -28.23
N LEU A 135 -18.14 -9.18 -26.94
CA LEU A 135 -18.28 -7.81 -26.46
C LEU A 135 -17.19 -6.88 -27.02
N ILE A 136 -15.92 -7.30 -27.06
CA ILE A 136 -14.85 -6.45 -27.63
C ILE A 136 -15.02 -6.28 -29.14
N LEU A 137 -15.51 -7.29 -29.85
CA LEU A 137 -15.83 -7.19 -31.27
C LEU A 137 -16.97 -6.19 -31.51
N ILE A 138 -18.06 -6.29 -30.75
CA ILE A 138 -19.20 -5.36 -30.83
C ILE A 138 -18.74 -3.93 -30.56
N VAL A 139 -17.96 -3.70 -29.49
CA VAL A 139 -17.41 -2.37 -29.16
C VAL A 139 -16.52 -1.85 -30.28
N SER A 140 -15.70 -2.71 -30.89
CA SER A 140 -14.82 -2.32 -32.01
C SER A 140 -15.62 -1.94 -33.27
N VAL A 141 -16.67 -2.68 -33.59
CA VAL A 141 -17.57 -2.39 -34.74
C VAL A 141 -18.32 -1.07 -34.52
N ILE A 142 -18.85 -0.87 -33.30
CA ILE A 142 -19.53 0.37 -32.90
C ILE A 142 -18.54 1.55 -33.03
N GLN A 143 -17.31 1.41 -32.51
CA GLN A 143 -16.26 2.43 -32.61
C GLN A 143 -15.87 2.72 -34.07
N LEU A 144 -15.74 1.69 -34.90
CA LEU A 144 -15.43 1.84 -36.33
C LEU A 144 -16.53 2.65 -37.02
N ALA A 145 -17.80 2.28 -36.83
CA ALA A 145 -18.93 3.01 -37.41
C ALA A 145 -18.93 4.50 -37.00
N TYR A 146 -18.66 4.79 -35.74
CA TYR A 146 -18.56 6.17 -35.23
C TYR A 146 -17.38 6.93 -35.84
N SER A 147 -16.20 6.30 -35.93
CA SER A 147 -15.02 6.91 -36.55
C SER A 147 -15.25 7.23 -38.04
N SER A 148 -15.96 6.36 -38.76
CA SER A 148 -16.32 6.58 -40.16
C SER A 148 -17.33 7.72 -40.33
N ILE A 149 -18.34 7.81 -39.47
CA ILE A 149 -19.33 8.91 -39.49
C ILE A 149 -18.65 10.26 -39.20
N LEU A 150 -17.75 10.29 -38.22
CA LEU A 150 -16.96 11.48 -37.90
C LEU A 150 -16.09 11.89 -39.08
N PHE A 151 -15.33 10.96 -39.65
CA PHE A 151 -14.44 11.22 -40.79
C PHE A 151 -15.18 11.75 -42.02
N LEU A 152 -16.36 11.18 -42.34
CA LEU A 152 -17.22 11.66 -43.42
C LEU A 152 -17.79 13.06 -43.15
N ARG A 153 -17.96 13.44 -41.88
CA ARG A 153 -18.57 14.72 -41.48
C ARG A 153 -17.55 15.86 -41.35
N SER A 154 -16.39 15.61 -40.77
CA SER A 154 -15.38 16.66 -40.47
C SER A 154 -14.31 16.83 -41.56
N GLY A 155 -14.15 15.84 -42.45
CA GLY A 155 -13.07 15.82 -43.44
C GLY A 155 -11.68 15.80 -42.79
N TRP A 156 -10.61 15.81 -43.60
CA TRP A 156 -9.21 15.75 -43.12
C TRP A 156 -8.73 16.99 -42.34
N TRP A 157 -9.60 17.98 -42.11
CA TRP A 157 -9.26 19.32 -41.65
C TRP A 157 -9.31 19.49 -40.12
N ASP A 158 -9.91 18.55 -39.38
CA ASP A 158 -9.81 18.44 -37.90
C ASP A 158 -9.04 17.16 -37.52
N PRO A 159 -7.69 17.18 -37.62
CA PRO A 159 -6.86 15.97 -37.52
C PRO A 159 -6.88 15.35 -36.11
N VAL A 160 -7.05 16.16 -35.06
CA VAL A 160 -6.87 15.70 -33.66
C VAL A 160 -8.03 14.82 -33.20
N GLU A 161 -9.27 15.22 -33.47
CA GLU A 161 -10.45 14.42 -33.09
C GLU A 161 -10.49 13.10 -33.86
N SER A 162 -10.31 13.14 -35.18
CA SER A 162 -10.31 11.94 -36.04
C SER A 162 -9.17 10.98 -35.69
N LEU A 163 -7.96 11.50 -35.43
CA LEU A 163 -6.81 10.70 -35.02
C LEU A 163 -7.04 10.04 -33.65
N SER A 164 -7.62 10.76 -32.69
CA SER A 164 -7.89 10.22 -31.35
C SER A 164 -8.85 9.02 -31.40
N GLN A 165 -9.91 9.10 -32.23
CA GLN A 165 -10.88 8.02 -32.38
C GLN A 165 -10.30 6.81 -33.12
N LEU A 166 -9.39 7.04 -34.07
CA LEU A 166 -8.64 5.98 -34.76
C LEU A 166 -7.67 5.28 -33.81
N VAL A 167 -6.97 6.03 -32.96
CA VAL A 167 -6.08 5.48 -31.93
C VAL A 167 -6.84 4.59 -30.94
N VAL A 168 -8.05 5.00 -30.54
CA VAL A 168 -8.94 4.16 -29.71
C VAL A 168 -9.35 2.88 -30.44
N LEU A 169 -9.71 2.97 -31.73
CA LEU A 169 -10.04 1.80 -32.54
C LEU A 169 -8.86 0.82 -32.63
N VAL A 170 -7.65 1.30 -32.94
CA VAL A 170 -6.44 0.48 -32.99
C VAL A 170 -6.17 -0.19 -31.65
N SER A 171 -6.37 0.52 -30.54
CA SER A 171 -6.22 -0.03 -29.19
C SER A 171 -7.21 -1.18 -28.91
N LEU A 172 -8.46 -1.03 -29.33
CA LEU A 172 -9.51 -2.05 -29.16
C LEU A 172 -9.23 -3.28 -30.03
N LEU A 173 -8.80 -3.08 -31.27
CA LEU A 173 -8.39 -4.18 -32.16
C LEU A 173 -7.20 -4.95 -31.60
N TYR A 174 -6.22 -4.25 -31.02
CA TYR A 174 -5.08 -4.87 -30.35
C TYR A 174 -5.47 -5.67 -29.10
N ALA A 175 -6.54 -5.28 -28.40
CA ALA A 175 -7.01 -6.00 -27.22
C ALA A 175 -7.57 -7.40 -27.55
N ILE A 176 -8.04 -7.65 -28.78
CA ILE A 176 -8.62 -8.93 -29.23
C ILE A 176 -7.60 -10.10 -29.12
N PRO A 177 -6.43 -10.06 -29.79
CA PRO A 177 -5.44 -11.14 -29.67
C PRO A 177 -4.91 -11.28 -28.24
N LEU A 178 -4.84 -10.18 -27.48
CA LEU A 178 -4.40 -10.21 -26.09
C LEU A 178 -5.41 -10.92 -25.18
N HIS A 179 -6.72 -10.74 -25.39
CA HIS A 179 -7.78 -11.51 -24.72
C HIS A 179 -7.68 -13.00 -25.02
N HIS A 180 -7.46 -13.34 -26.29
CA HIS A 180 -7.31 -14.74 -26.72
C HIS A 180 -6.11 -15.41 -26.05
N LEU A 181 -4.93 -14.79 -26.12
CA LEU A 181 -3.70 -15.31 -25.49
C LEU A 181 -3.80 -15.34 -23.96
N SER A 182 -4.39 -14.31 -23.35
CA SER A 182 -4.62 -14.24 -21.90
C SER A 182 -5.49 -15.40 -21.44
N HIS A 183 -6.63 -15.66 -22.11
CA HIS A 183 -7.51 -16.74 -21.74
C HIS A 183 -6.84 -18.11 -21.88
N GLN A 184 -6.15 -18.37 -23.00
CA GLN A 184 -5.55 -19.69 -23.23
C GLN A 184 -4.34 -19.99 -22.35
N ARG A 185 -3.49 -18.98 -22.07
CA ARG A 185 -2.12 -19.19 -21.57
C ARG A 185 -1.84 -18.55 -20.21
N SER A 186 -2.83 -17.88 -19.60
CA SER A 186 -2.74 -17.28 -18.27
C SER A 186 -3.80 -17.84 -17.34
N GLN A 187 -3.46 -18.01 -16.06
CA GLN A 187 -4.39 -18.33 -14.96
C GLN A 187 -4.98 -17.09 -14.29
N ARG A 188 -4.49 -15.90 -14.67
CA ARG A 188 -4.90 -14.60 -14.15
C ARG A 188 -5.32 -13.67 -15.28
N SER A 189 -6.20 -12.71 -15.00
CA SER A 189 -6.52 -11.61 -15.93
C SER A 189 -5.27 -10.86 -16.36
N SER A 190 -5.26 -10.35 -17.59
CA SER A 190 -4.13 -9.58 -18.08
C SER A 190 -4.07 -8.23 -17.37
N THR A 191 -2.92 -7.92 -16.75
CA THR A 191 -2.69 -6.64 -16.09
C THR A 191 -2.82 -5.48 -17.06
N SER A 192 -2.31 -5.64 -18.29
CA SER A 192 -2.38 -4.63 -19.35
C SER A 192 -3.80 -4.34 -19.79
N LEU A 193 -4.65 -5.37 -19.94
CA LEU A 193 -6.07 -5.19 -20.29
C LEU A 193 -6.85 -4.50 -19.16
N LEU A 194 -6.60 -4.87 -17.91
CA LEU A 194 -7.27 -4.27 -16.75
C LEU A 194 -6.97 -2.77 -16.62
N PHE A 195 -5.70 -2.36 -16.76
CA PHE A 195 -5.36 -0.95 -16.75
C PHE A 195 -5.88 -0.23 -18.00
N PHE A 196 -5.81 -0.84 -19.18
CA PHE A 196 -6.38 -0.28 -20.41
C PHE A 196 -7.86 0.07 -20.23
N TYR A 197 -8.68 -0.87 -19.76
CA TYR A 197 -10.10 -0.62 -19.54
C TYR A 197 -10.36 0.37 -18.41
N LEU A 198 -9.59 0.36 -17.32
CA LEU A 198 -9.71 1.34 -16.25
C LEU A 198 -9.49 2.77 -16.77
N PHE A 199 -8.38 3.01 -17.47
CA PHE A 199 -8.09 4.34 -18.02
C PHE A 199 -9.08 4.71 -19.13
N PHE A 200 -9.52 3.74 -19.94
CA PHE A 200 -10.53 3.99 -20.96
C PHE A 200 -11.88 4.40 -20.36
N LEU A 201 -12.30 3.80 -19.24
CA LEU A 201 -13.49 4.22 -18.50
C LEU A 201 -13.35 5.63 -17.92
N ILE A 202 -12.18 5.97 -17.37
CA ILE A 202 -11.91 7.32 -16.85
C ILE A 202 -12.02 8.36 -17.96
N THR A 203 -11.35 8.14 -19.10
CA THR A 203 -11.43 9.07 -20.25
C THR A 203 -12.84 9.16 -20.83
N SER A 204 -13.57 8.05 -20.85
CA SER A 204 -14.96 8.01 -21.33
C SER A 204 -15.92 8.74 -20.39
N ALA A 205 -15.70 8.68 -19.08
CA ALA A 205 -16.50 9.41 -18.09
C ALA A 205 -16.30 10.93 -18.22
N ILE A 206 -15.06 11.37 -18.45
CA ILE A 206 -14.73 12.78 -18.72
C ILE A 206 -15.42 13.25 -20.02
N GLU A 207 -15.38 12.42 -21.06
CA GLU A 207 -16.05 12.70 -22.33
C GLU A 207 -17.57 12.83 -22.17
N LEU A 208 -18.17 11.87 -21.49
CA LEU A 208 -19.60 11.80 -21.28
C LEU A 208 -20.11 13.00 -20.49
N ARG A 209 -19.40 13.41 -19.44
CA ARG A 209 -19.71 14.63 -18.69
C ARG A 209 -19.72 15.87 -19.58
N SER A 210 -18.63 16.08 -20.33
CA SER A 210 -18.47 17.26 -21.18
C SER A 210 -19.52 17.30 -22.31
N HIS A 211 -19.90 16.14 -22.89
CA HIS A 211 -20.98 16.07 -23.87
C HIS A 211 -22.37 16.26 -23.26
N LEU A 212 -22.62 15.77 -22.04
CA LEU A 212 -23.90 15.98 -21.34
C LEU A 212 -24.19 17.46 -21.12
N ASP A 213 -23.19 18.23 -20.67
CA ASP A 213 -23.30 19.67 -20.44
C ASP A 213 -23.62 20.45 -21.73
N HIS A 214 -23.06 20.03 -22.87
CA HIS A 214 -23.34 20.64 -24.19
C HIS A 214 -24.65 20.15 -24.82
N SER A 215 -25.08 18.91 -24.55
CA SER A 215 -26.28 18.31 -25.13
C SER A 215 -27.60 18.91 -24.62
N LEU A 216 -27.57 19.53 -23.43
CA LEU A 216 -28.69 20.28 -22.86
C LEU A 216 -29.01 21.58 -23.63
N LEU A 217 -28.15 22.02 -24.56
CA LEU A 217 -28.23 23.33 -25.22
C LEU A 217 -28.33 23.32 -26.77
N HIS A 218 -28.70 22.19 -27.39
CA HIS A 218 -28.88 21.94 -28.84
C HIS A 218 -27.64 21.41 -29.60
N GLN A 219 -27.69 20.16 -30.09
CA GLN A 219 -27.59 19.82 -31.54
C GLN A 219 -27.28 18.33 -31.88
N HIS A 220 -26.81 17.44 -31.00
CA HIS A 220 -26.40 16.07 -31.40
C HIS A 220 -26.80 14.90 -30.46
N PRO A 221 -28.06 14.42 -30.47
CA PRO A 221 -28.51 13.31 -29.61
C PRO A 221 -27.85 11.95 -29.92
N HIS A 222 -27.48 11.71 -31.19
CA HIS A 222 -26.89 10.43 -31.61
C HIS A 222 -25.48 10.21 -31.05
N GLN A 223 -24.69 11.27 -30.87
CA GLN A 223 -23.33 11.19 -30.32
C GLN A 223 -23.36 10.83 -28.83
N THR A 224 -24.25 11.45 -28.06
CA THR A 224 -24.42 11.15 -26.63
C THR A 224 -24.91 9.71 -26.43
N SER A 225 -25.87 9.26 -27.24
CA SER A 225 -26.38 7.87 -27.17
C SER A 225 -25.29 6.84 -27.46
N PHE A 226 -24.48 7.08 -28.50
CA PHE A 226 -23.31 6.25 -28.81
C PHE A 226 -22.35 6.18 -27.61
N LEU A 227 -22.05 7.31 -26.99
CA LEU A 227 -21.06 7.39 -25.94
C LEU A 227 -21.48 6.67 -24.67
N ILE A 228 -22.77 6.75 -24.32
CA ILE A 228 -23.38 6.00 -23.24
C ILE A 228 -23.30 4.48 -23.53
N LEU A 229 -23.67 4.07 -24.75
CA LEU A 229 -23.62 2.67 -25.17
C LEU A 229 -22.19 2.11 -25.15
N ARG A 230 -21.21 2.87 -25.68
CA ARG A 230 -19.79 2.50 -25.64
C ARG A 230 -19.31 2.35 -24.20
N SER A 231 -19.61 3.32 -23.34
CA SER A 231 -19.17 3.31 -21.94
C SER A 231 -19.79 2.16 -21.14
N SER A 232 -21.06 1.83 -21.38
CA SER A 232 -21.73 0.70 -20.70
C SER A 232 -21.16 -0.66 -21.13
N LEU A 233 -20.91 -0.86 -22.43
CA LEU A 233 -20.30 -2.08 -22.95
C LEU A 233 -18.85 -2.26 -22.44
N VAL A 234 -18.07 -1.18 -22.38
CA VAL A 234 -16.72 -1.19 -21.81
C VAL A 234 -16.75 -1.48 -20.31
N THR A 235 -17.76 -0.97 -19.58
CA THR A 235 -17.94 -1.28 -18.15
C THR A 235 -18.24 -2.76 -17.95
N ALA A 236 -19.11 -3.35 -18.79
CA ALA A 236 -19.38 -4.78 -18.75
C ALA A 236 -18.13 -5.62 -19.03
N LEU A 237 -17.31 -5.22 -20.03
CA LEU A 237 -16.01 -5.84 -20.32
C LEU A 237 -15.05 -5.76 -19.12
N PHE A 238 -14.96 -4.59 -18.48
CA PHE A 238 -14.11 -4.38 -17.31
C PHE A 238 -14.52 -5.27 -16.13
N ILE A 239 -15.82 -5.39 -15.86
CA ILE A 239 -16.36 -6.27 -14.81
C ILE A 239 -16.03 -7.73 -15.12
N LEU A 240 -16.25 -8.18 -16.37
CA LEU A 240 -15.91 -9.53 -16.80
C LEU A 240 -14.40 -9.81 -16.73
N GLU A 241 -13.55 -8.82 -17.01
CA GLU A 241 -12.10 -8.97 -16.89
C GLU A 241 -11.62 -8.99 -15.44
N CYS A 242 -12.29 -8.25 -14.54
CA CYS A 242 -12.06 -8.32 -13.09
C CYS A 242 -12.41 -9.71 -12.52
N LEU A 243 -13.45 -10.37 -13.03
CA LEU A 243 -13.80 -11.74 -12.62
C LEU A 243 -12.77 -12.79 -13.10
N GLY A 244 -11.98 -12.45 -14.11
CA GLY A 244 -10.86 -13.23 -14.63
C GLY A 244 -11.24 -14.44 -15.47
N PRO A 245 -10.25 -15.16 -16.03
CA PRO A 245 -10.49 -16.45 -16.66
C PRO A 245 -10.79 -17.48 -15.56
N PHE A 246 -11.99 -18.06 -15.54
CA PHE A 246 -12.46 -19.03 -14.54
C PHE A 246 -11.75 -20.40 -14.68
N LYS A 247 -10.42 -20.42 -14.56
CA LYS A 247 -9.61 -21.65 -14.55
C LYS A 247 -9.28 -22.09 -13.13
N TYR A 248 -10.30 -22.06 -12.26
CA TYR A 248 -10.18 -22.46 -10.86
C TYR A 248 -10.07 -23.98 -10.74
N GLY A 249 -9.44 -24.47 -9.66
CA GLY A 249 -9.62 -25.85 -9.22
C GLY A 249 -10.97 -26.01 -8.53
N ASP A 250 -11.48 -27.24 -8.44
CA ASP A 250 -12.83 -27.52 -7.89
C ASP A 250 -13.03 -26.99 -6.47
N HIS A 251 -11.95 -26.91 -5.68
CA HIS A 251 -11.97 -26.53 -4.26
C HIS A 251 -11.62 -25.05 -3.98
N VAL A 252 -11.52 -24.21 -4.99
CA VAL A 252 -11.10 -22.79 -4.83
C VAL A 252 -12.05 -21.97 -3.94
N PHE A 253 -13.33 -22.38 -3.86
CA PHE A 253 -14.34 -21.73 -3.02
C PHE A 253 -15.05 -22.69 -2.06
N SER A 254 -14.75 -24.00 -2.11
CA SER A 254 -15.32 -24.97 -1.15
C SER A 254 -14.48 -24.96 0.11
N PHE A 255 -14.94 -24.24 1.12
CA PHE A 255 -14.43 -24.38 2.47
C PHE A 255 -15.49 -25.10 3.30
N GLY A 256 -15.21 -26.37 3.63
CA GLY A 256 -15.97 -27.15 4.62
C GLY A 256 -17.02 -28.13 4.08
N LYS A 257 -17.09 -29.25 4.81
CA LYS A 257 -17.96 -30.44 4.81
C LYS A 257 -17.69 -31.64 3.88
N ASP A 258 -17.13 -31.48 2.69
CA ASP A 258 -16.93 -32.64 1.80
C ASP A 258 -15.48 -33.18 1.76
N GLY A 259 -14.55 -32.58 2.52
CA GLY A 259 -13.13 -32.98 2.56
C GLY A 259 -12.83 -34.27 3.36
N TYR A 260 -13.86 -34.98 3.83
CA TYR A 260 -13.72 -36.26 4.55
C TYR A 260 -14.07 -37.49 3.68
N GLU A 261 -14.41 -37.32 2.41
CA GLU A 261 -14.71 -38.48 1.55
C GLU A 261 -13.43 -39.10 0.95
N ALA A 262 -13.07 -40.23 1.57
CA ALA A 262 -12.27 -41.33 1.08
C ALA A 262 -10.78 -41.06 0.79
N LEU A 263 -9.92 -41.38 1.76
CA LEU A 263 -8.60 -41.95 1.46
C LEU A 263 -8.82 -43.22 0.62
N PRO A 264 -8.36 -43.31 -0.64
CA PRO A 264 -8.22 -44.60 -1.29
C PRO A 264 -7.16 -45.37 -0.52
N GLN A 265 -7.55 -46.51 0.04
CA GLN A 265 -6.62 -47.49 0.59
C GLN A 265 -5.88 -48.17 -0.58
N ASP A 266 -4.94 -47.48 -1.23
CA ASP A 266 -4.00 -48.14 -2.15
C ASP A 266 -2.64 -47.41 -2.17
N ASP A 267 -1.59 -48.23 -2.05
CA ASP A 267 -0.13 -47.98 -2.13
C ASP A 267 0.50 -46.72 -1.47
N PRO A 268 1.43 -46.90 -0.49
CA PRO A 268 2.12 -45.80 0.20
C PRO A 268 3.03 -44.93 -0.70
N ALA A 269 3.28 -45.35 -1.94
CA ALA A 269 4.04 -44.56 -2.92
C ALA A 269 3.19 -43.50 -3.65
N GLN A 270 1.86 -43.66 -3.72
CA GLN A 270 0.92 -42.71 -4.34
C GLN A 270 0.23 -41.79 -3.33
N ALA A 271 0.13 -42.20 -2.06
CA ALA A 271 -0.40 -41.39 -0.98
C ALA A 271 0.32 -40.03 -0.80
N GLY A 272 1.63 -39.97 -1.10
CA GLY A 272 2.39 -38.70 -1.06
C GLY A 272 2.03 -37.71 -2.17
N SER A 273 1.60 -38.19 -3.35
CA SER A 273 1.17 -37.33 -4.46
C SER A 273 -0.30 -36.92 -4.34
N ASP A 274 -1.17 -37.78 -3.83
CA ASP A 274 -2.61 -37.51 -3.75
C ASP A 274 -3.00 -36.63 -2.56
N LEU A 275 -2.27 -36.72 -1.43
CA LEU A 275 -2.42 -35.80 -0.30
C LEU A 275 -1.95 -34.37 -0.65
N ALA A 276 -0.94 -34.25 -1.51
CA ALA A 276 -0.48 -32.98 -2.06
C ALA A 276 -1.46 -32.39 -3.07
N ASN A 277 -2.23 -33.23 -3.77
CA ASN A 277 -3.30 -32.81 -4.68
C ASN A 277 -4.58 -32.34 -3.96
N HIS A 278 -4.78 -32.69 -2.68
CA HIS A 278 -5.99 -32.31 -1.91
C HIS A 278 -5.91 -30.93 -1.24
N ARG A 279 -4.71 -30.35 -1.02
CA ARG A 279 -4.62 -28.98 -0.47
C ARG A 279 -4.82 -27.96 -1.59
N SER A 280 -5.79 -27.06 -1.41
CA SER A 280 -6.13 -26.03 -2.41
C SER A 280 -4.94 -25.10 -2.72
N GLU A 281 -4.69 -24.86 -4.01
CA GLU A 281 -3.68 -23.90 -4.48
C GLU A 281 -3.96 -22.48 -3.96
N SER A 282 -2.90 -21.70 -3.71
CA SER A 282 -3.04 -20.32 -3.22
C SER A 282 -3.82 -19.42 -4.18
N PRO A 283 -4.81 -18.66 -3.66
CA PRO A 283 -5.52 -17.64 -4.41
C PRO A 283 -4.69 -16.54 -5.02
N LEU A 284 -3.49 -16.35 -4.48
CA LEU A 284 -2.56 -15.38 -5.00
C LEU A 284 -2.17 -15.65 -6.46
N ILE A 285 -2.21 -16.91 -6.89
CA ILE A 285 -1.82 -17.33 -8.26
C ILE A 285 -2.80 -16.77 -9.29
N TYR A 286 -4.11 -16.88 -9.03
CA TYR A 286 -5.17 -16.39 -9.92
C TYR A 286 -5.63 -14.95 -9.64
N ALA A 287 -5.27 -14.39 -8.48
CA ALA A 287 -5.61 -13.01 -8.13
C ALA A 287 -5.12 -12.01 -9.19
N ASN A 288 -6.06 -11.24 -9.74
CA ASN A 288 -5.79 -10.14 -10.65
C ASN A 288 -5.05 -8.99 -9.93
N VAL A 289 -4.58 -7.98 -10.69
CA VAL A 289 -3.80 -6.87 -10.13
C VAL A 289 -4.56 -6.10 -9.05
N PHE A 290 -5.86 -5.84 -9.23
CA PHE A 290 -6.67 -5.11 -8.25
C PHE A 290 -6.88 -5.91 -6.96
N SER A 291 -7.16 -7.21 -7.06
CA SER A 291 -7.28 -8.13 -5.93
C SER A 291 -5.96 -8.26 -5.17
N ARG A 292 -4.81 -8.20 -5.86
CA ARG A 292 -3.48 -8.13 -5.22
C ARG A 292 -3.24 -6.78 -4.55
N LEU A 293 -3.67 -5.68 -5.18
CA LEU A 293 -3.53 -4.32 -4.65
C LEU A 293 -4.35 -4.11 -3.38
N THR A 294 -5.57 -4.64 -3.34
CA THR A 294 -6.53 -4.48 -2.23
C THR A 294 -6.57 -5.68 -1.27
N PHE A 295 -5.77 -6.72 -1.51
CA PHE A 295 -5.78 -7.99 -0.77
C PHE A 295 -7.15 -8.72 -0.79
N GLY A 296 -7.96 -8.47 -1.83
CA GLY A 296 -9.29 -9.05 -1.97
C GLY A 296 -9.30 -10.59 -1.98
N TRP A 297 -8.23 -11.22 -2.44
CA TRP A 297 -8.07 -12.68 -2.49
C TRP A 297 -8.10 -13.35 -1.10
N MET A 298 -7.87 -12.60 -0.02
CA MET A 298 -7.92 -13.10 1.36
C MET A 298 -9.35 -13.13 1.93
N THR A 299 -10.29 -12.40 1.31
CA THR A 299 -11.68 -12.27 1.78
C THR A 299 -12.40 -13.60 2.05
N PRO A 300 -12.27 -14.65 1.19
CA PRO A 300 -12.90 -15.94 1.46
C PRO A 300 -12.43 -16.58 2.77
N MET A 301 -11.12 -16.53 3.04
CA MET A 301 -10.53 -17.06 4.28
C MET A 301 -11.01 -16.28 5.50
N MET A 302 -11.08 -14.94 5.41
CA MET A 302 -11.60 -14.12 6.50
C MET A 302 -13.08 -14.40 6.80
N LYS A 303 -13.87 -14.67 5.76
CA LYS A 303 -15.28 -15.07 5.92
C LYS A 303 -15.39 -16.45 6.58
N LEU A 304 -14.54 -17.41 6.20
CA LEU A 304 -14.48 -18.72 6.83
C LEU A 304 -14.09 -18.62 8.30
N GLY A 305 -13.04 -17.85 8.61
CA GLY A 305 -12.58 -17.61 9.99
C GLY A 305 -13.61 -16.90 10.88
N LYS A 306 -14.59 -16.23 10.29
CA LYS A 306 -15.75 -15.67 11.02
C LYS A 306 -16.72 -16.76 11.45
N SER A 307 -16.90 -17.81 10.64
CA SER A 307 -17.85 -18.90 10.90
C SER A 307 -17.25 -20.08 11.66
N GLN A 308 -15.96 -20.36 11.49
CA GLN A 308 -15.28 -21.48 12.13
C GLN A 308 -13.85 -21.11 12.53
N TYR A 309 -13.30 -21.83 13.50
CA TYR A 309 -11.88 -21.74 13.82
C TYR A 309 -11.07 -22.39 12.69
N LEU A 310 -10.07 -21.67 12.18
CA LEU A 310 -9.22 -22.15 11.09
C LEU A 310 -8.23 -23.20 11.63
N THR A 311 -8.16 -24.36 10.97
CA THR A 311 -7.15 -25.41 11.23
C THR A 311 -6.06 -25.38 10.15
N GLU A 312 -5.01 -26.21 10.28
CA GLU A 312 -3.95 -26.31 9.25
C GLU A 312 -4.52 -26.74 7.89
N ASP A 313 -5.55 -27.59 7.89
CA ASP A 313 -6.17 -28.13 6.68
C ASP A 313 -6.96 -27.06 5.89
N ASP A 314 -7.41 -26.00 6.57
CA ASP A 314 -8.08 -24.85 5.93
C ASP A 314 -7.09 -23.92 5.21
N LEU A 315 -5.78 -24.04 5.45
CA LEU A 315 -4.77 -23.15 4.90
C LEU A 315 -4.36 -23.53 3.47
N TRP A 316 -4.16 -22.52 2.63
CA TRP A 316 -3.66 -22.72 1.28
C TRP A 316 -2.19 -23.13 1.25
N MET A 317 -1.83 -23.93 0.25
CA MET A 317 -0.42 -24.20 -0.04
C MET A 317 0.29 -22.93 -0.53
N LEU A 318 1.56 -22.77 -0.14
CA LEU A 318 2.39 -21.69 -0.65
C LEU A 318 2.63 -21.84 -2.17
N PRO A 319 2.70 -20.73 -2.92
CA PRO A 319 3.16 -20.76 -4.31
C PRO A 319 4.52 -21.45 -4.45
N ARG A 320 4.77 -22.16 -5.55
CA ARG A 320 6.04 -22.89 -5.80
C ARG A 320 7.28 -22.02 -5.64
N GLU A 321 7.19 -20.74 -5.98
CA GLU A 321 8.29 -19.77 -5.83
C GLU A 321 8.65 -19.47 -4.36
N ASP A 322 7.70 -19.66 -3.45
CA ASP A 322 7.81 -19.39 -2.01
C ASP A 322 8.00 -20.66 -1.18
N GLN A 323 8.06 -21.84 -1.81
CA GLN A 323 8.37 -23.10 -1.15
C GLN A 323 9.85 -23.18 -0.79
N THR A 324 10.15 -23.85 0.33
CA THR A 324 11.50 -23.93 0.91
C THR A 324 12.51 -24.50 -0.07
N ASP A 325 12.15 -25.48 -0.90
CA ASP A 325 13.07 -26.08 -1.88
C ASP A 325 13.52 -25.07 -2.93
N ALA A 326 12.58 -24.32 -3.52
CA ALA A 326 12.87 -23.29 -4.51
C ALA A 326 13.71 -22.16 -3.91
N LEU A 327 13.35 -21.70 -2.71
CA LEU A 327 14.05 -20.63 -2.01
C LEU A 327 15.48 -21.03 -1.61
N THR A 328 15.64 -22.21 -1.01
CA THR A 328 16.94 -22.74 -0.59
C THR A 328 17.85 -22.95 -1.80
N ASN A 329 17.34 -23.57 -2.87
CA ASN A 329 18.10 -23.78 -4.10
C ASN A 329 18.55 -22.45 -4.73
N ARG A 330 17.68 -21.45 -4.76
CA ARG A 330 18.00 -20.11 -5.29
C ARG A 330 19.13 -19.46 -4.50
N LEU A 331 19.04 -19.43 -3.16
CA LEU A 331 20.09 -18.85 -2.32
C LEU A 331 21.40 -19.66 -2.45
N HIS A 332 21.32 -20.98 -2.41
CA HIS A 332 22.47 -21.87 -2.51
C HIS A 332 23.23 -21.70 -3.84
N GLN A 333 22.52 -21.54 -4.96
CA GLN A 333 23.13 -21.22 -6.26
C GLN A 333 23.84 -19.87 -6.24
N THR A 334 23.22 -18.82 -5.69
CA THR A 334 23.88 -17.50 -5.57
C THR A 334 25.08 -17.51 -4.64
N TRP A 335 25.02 -18.30 -3.55
CA TRP A 335 26.11 -18.49 -2.62
C TRP A 335 27.31 -19.18 -3.28
N ARG A 336 27.08 -20.26 -4.04
CA ARG A 336 28.13 -20.93 -4.83
C ARG A 336 28.81 -19.99 -5.83
N ARG A 337 28.02 -19.16 -6.54
CA ARG A 337 28.56 -18.14 -7.47
C ARG A 337 29.40 -17.09 -6.76
N GLN A 338 29.08 -16.77 -5.50
CA GLN A 338 29.84 -15.80 -4.72
C GLN A 338 31.16 -16.40 -4.22
N ILE A 339 31.15 -17.66 -3.77
CA ILE A 339 32.35 -18.40 -3.37
C ILE A 339 33.32 -18.52 -4.56
N SER A 340 32.83 -18.83 -5.76
CA SER A 340 33.69 -18.95 -6.94
C SER A 340 34.30 -17.61 -7.40
N ARG A 341 33.64 -16.49 -7.12
CA ARG A 341 34.14 -15.14 -7.46
C ARG A 341 35.11 -14.56 -6.43
N ALA A 342 34.92 -14.87 -5.16
CA ALA A 342 35.69 -14.32 -4.04
C ALA A 342 35.93 -15.39 -2.99
N SER A 343 36.86 -16.31 -3.26
CA SER A 343 37.16 -17.47 -2.41
C SER A 343 37.75 -17.09 -1.05
N SER A 344 38.50 -15.97 -0.98
CA SER A 344 39.13 -15.49 0.25
C SER A 344 38.17 -14.79 1.21
N SER A 345 37.06 -14.22 0.72
CA SER A 345 36.09 -13.49 1.57
C SER A 345 34.69 -13.41 0.92
N PRO A 346 33.94 -14.53 0.85
CA PRO A 346 32.61 -14.52 0.27
C PRO A 346 31.60 -13.79 1.19
N SER A 347 30.79 -12.89 0.61
CA SER A 347 29.78 -12.13 1.36
C SER A 347 28.39 -12.76 1.23
N LEU A 348 27.82 -13.20 2.34
CA LEU A 348 26.46 -13.75 2.39
C LEU A 348 25.41 -12.67 2.06
N ILE A 349 25.62 -11.43 2.50
CA ILE A 349 24.72 -10.30 2.22
C ILE A 349 24.61 -10.08 0.71
N ARG A 350 25.73 -10.19 -0.02
CA ARG A 350 25.73 -10.04 -1.49
C ARG A 350 25.00 -11.19 -2.18
N ALA A 351 25.13 -12.41 -1.68
CA ALA A 351 24.38 -13.57 -2.19
C ALA A 351 22.87 -13.39 -1.97
N ILE A 352 22.46 -12.97 -0.76
CA ILE A 352 21.06 -12.66 -0.43
C ILE A 352 20.51 -11.54 -1.33
N ALA A 353 21.28 -10.46 -1.49
CA ALA A 353 20.91 -9.34 -2.35
C ALA A 353 20.76 -9.76 -3.83
N GLN A 354 21.63 -10.65 -4.31
CA GLN A 354 21.51 -11.18 -5.67
C GLN A 354 20.30 -12.13 -5.81
N ALA A 355 19.95 -12.89 -4.76
CA ALA A 355 18.81 -13.79 -4.78
C ALA A 355 17.47 -13.03 -4.72
N TYR A 356 17.33 -12.07 -3.80
CA TYR A 356 16.04 -11.44 -3.45
C TYR A 356 15.99 -9.92 -3.59
N GLY A 357 17.07 -9.27 -4.04
CA GLY A 357 17.17 -7.80 -4.09
C GLY A 357 16.23 -7.14 -5.11
N GLY A 358 15.79 -7.85 -6.15
CA GLY A 358 14.84 -7.32 -7.14
C GLY A 358 13.49 -6.93 -6.53
N PRO A 359 12.74 -7.87 -5.93
CA PRO A 359 11.51 -7.56 -5.19
C PRO A 359 11.70 -6.53 -4.07
N TYR A 360 12.84 -6.56 -3.38
CA TYR A 360 13.16 -5.61 -2.32
C TYR A 360 13.36 -4.17 -2.84
N LEU A 361 14.01 -4.02 -4.00
CA LEU A 361 14.17 -2.71 -4.66
C LEU A 361 12.82 -2.15 -5.13
N LEU A 362 11.92 -3.02 -5.61
CA LEU A 362 10.56 -2.62 -5.96
C LEU A 362 9.79 -2.12 -4.72
N ALA A 363 9.96 -2.77 -3.56
CA ALA A 363 9.39 -2.30 -2.30
C ALA A 363 9.96 -0.92 -1.89
N ALA A 364 11.26 -0.71 -2.07
CA ALA A 364 11.89 0.59 -1.81
C ALA A 364 11.33 1.70 -2.73
N LEU A 365 11.07 1.40 -4.00
CA LEU A 365 10.43 2.33 -4.93
C LEU A 365 9.00 2.68 -4.49
N PHE A 366 8.21 1.69 -4.06
CA PHE A 366 6.88 1.94 -3.51
C PHE A 366 6.90 2.83 -2.27
N LYS A 367 7.87 2.61 -1.38
CA LYS A 367 8.07 3.47 -0.20
C LYS A 367 8.41 4.90 -0.60
N LEU A 368 9.31 5.10 -1.57
CA LEU A 368 9.70 6.43 -2.03
C LEU A 368 8.50 7.20 -2.60
N ILE A 369 7.68 6.55 -3.44
CA ILE A 369 6.47 7.16 -3.99
C ILE A 369 5.49 7.52 -2.86
N GLN A 370 5.30 6.62 -1.90
CA GLN A 370 4.46 6.84 -0.73
C GLN A 370 4.94 8.05 0.10
N ASP A 371 6.26 8.21 0.30
CA ASP A 371 6.86 9.33 1.02
C ASP A 371 6.57 10.66 0.32
N VAL A 372 6.80 10.73 -1.00
CA VAL A 372 6.53 11.95 -1.77
C VAL A 372 5.05 12.33 -1.68
N LEU A 373 4.14 11.37 -1.81
CA LEU A 373 2.69 11.61 -1.70
C LEU A 373 2.30 12.08 -0.29
N GLN A 374 2.88 11.49 0.76
CA GLN A 374 2.64 11.87 2.15
C GLN A 374 3.03 13.33 2.42
N PHE A 375 4.12 13.82 1.83
CA PHE A 375 4.53 15.24 1.93
C PHE A 375 3.80 16.17 0.95
N THR A 376 3.13 15.62 -0.06
CA THR A 376 2.29 16.39 -0.98
C THR A 376 0.95 16.76 -0.32
N GLN A 377 0.39 15.88 0.51
CA GLN A 377 -0.90 16.09 1.18
C GLN A 377 -1.02 17.42 1.96
N PRO A 378 -0.04 17.85 2.77
CA PRO A 378 -0.10 19.13 3.50
C PRO A 378 0.00 20.35 2.58
N GLN A 379 0.72 20.22 1.46
CA GLN A 379 0.81 21.28 0.46
C GLN A 379 -0.52 21.46 -0.28
N LEU A 380 -1.25 20.37 -0.53
CA LEU A 380 -2.60 20.43 -1.06
C LEU A 380 -3.58 21.04 -0.05
N LEU A 381 -3.46 20.70 1.24
CA LEU A 381 -4.25 21.33 2.29
C LEU A 381 -4.00 22.84 2.36
N ARG A 382 -2.74 23.28 2.26
CA ARG A 382 -2.38 24.70 2.16
C ARG A 382 -3.10 25.38 1.01
N ARG A 383 -3.09 24.77 -0.18
CA ARG A 383 -3.75 25.30 -1.39
C ARG A 383 -5.27 25.37 -1.22
N LEU A 384 -5.87 24.39 -0.55
CA LEU A 384 -7.29 24.39 -0.24
C LEU A 384 -7.66 25.52 0.71
N LEU A 385 -6.87 25.73 1.76
CA LEU A 385 -7.08 26.81 2.72
C LEU A 385 -6.90 28.18 2.04
N SER A 386 -5.87 28.36 1.21
CA SER A 386 -5.72 29.61 0.45
C SER A 386 -6.86 29.86 -0.54
N PHE A 387 -7.40 28.80 -1.13
CA PHE A 387 -8.59 28.90 -1.98
C PHE A 387 -9.81 29.34 -1.16
N ALA A 388 -10.03 28.78 0.04
CA ALA A 388 -11.10 29.21 0.92
C ALA A 388 -10.94 30.68 1.35
N ASP A 389 -9.72 31.11 1.66
CA ASP A 389 -9.41 32.50 2.02
C ASP A 389 -9.72 33.48 0.87
N SER A 390 -9.62 33.07 -0.40
CA SER A 390 -9.93 33.94 -1.56
C SER A 390 -11.38 34.42 -1.63
N PHE A 391 -12.31 33.73 -0.94
CA PHE A 391 -13.72 34.14 -0.82
C PHE A 391 -13.96 35.14 0.33
N SER A 392 -12.93 35.47 1.11
CA SER A 392 -13.03 36.47 2.17
C SER A 392 -13.21 37.88 1.60
N PRO A 393 -13.96 38.76 2.30
CA PRO A 393 -14.21 40.12 1.83
C PRO A 393 -12.89 40.89 1.64
N GLY A 394 -12.63 41.35 0.41
CA GLY A 394 -11.43 42.11 0.04
C GLY A 394 -10.49 41.42 -0.96
N SER A 395 -10.72 40.14 -1.29
CA SER A 395 -9.94 39.40 -2.30
C SER A 395 -10.79 39.07 -3.54
N GLN A 396 -10.16 38.92 -4.71
CA GLN A 396 -10.86 38.43 -5.90
C GLN A 396 -11.10 36.91 -5.75
N PRO A 397 -12.36 36.43 -5.84
CA PRO A 397 -12.66 35.03 -5.64
C PRO A 397 -12.01 34.18 -6.72
N GLU A 398 -11.27 33.16 -6.31
CA GLU A 398 -10.75 32.18 -7.26
C GLU A 398 -11.90 31.35 -7.85
N PRO A 399 -11.77 30.87 -9.10
CA PRO A 399 -12.83 30.11 -9.73
C PRO A 399 -13.05 28.76 -9.03
N VAL A 400 -14.31 28.41 -8.83
CA VAL A 400 -14.76 27.24 -8.02
C VAL A 400 -14.14 25.91 -8.48
N TYR A 401 -13.79 25.79 -9.77
CA TYR A 401 -13.16 24.58 -10.30
C TYR A 401 -11.85 24.20 -9.62
N ARG A 402 -11.08 25.19 -9.18
CA ARG A 402 -9.80 24.97 -8.49
C ARG A 402 -10.01 24.25 -7.16
N GLY A 403 -11.06 24.61 -6.43
CA GLY A 403 -11.43 23.93 -5.18
C GLY A 403 -11.73 22.44 -5.37
N TYR A 404 -12.61 22.11 -6.32
CA TYR A 404 -12.92 20.70 -6.63
C TYR A 404 -11.71 19.92 -7.15
N MET A 405 -10.85 20.55 -7.94
CA MET A 405 -9.60 19.93 -8.42
C MET A 405 -8.65 19.62 -7.25
N ILE A 406 -8.45 20.56 -6.32
CA ILE A 406 -7.62 20.35 -5.14
C ILE A 406 -8.20 19.20 -4.29
N ALA A 407 -9.51 19.19 -4.05
CA ALA A 407 -10.17 18.11 -3.30
C ALA A 407 -10.00 16.73 -3.98
N GLY A 408 -10.18 16.67 -5.30
CA GLY A 408 -9.96 15.44 -6.08
C GLY A 408 -8.49 14.97 -6.07
N LEU A 409 -7.54 15.91 -6.12
CA LEU A 409 -6.11 15.62 -5.99
C LEU A 409 -5.78 15.12 -4.58
N MET A 410 -6.35 15.71 -3.53
CA MET A 410 -6.17 15.25 -2.14
C MET A 410 -6.69 13.83 -1.95
N PHE A 411 -7.87 13.50 -2.47
CA PHE A 411 -8.42 12.14 -2.42
C PHE A 411 -7.51 11.15 -3.18
N SER A 412 -7.12 11.49 -4.40
CA SER A 412 -6.26 10.64 -5.23
C SER A 412 -4.88 10.43 -4.61
N CYS A 413 -4.31 11.47 -4.01
CA CYS A 413 -3.06 11.44 -3.28
C CYS A 413 -3.15 10.47 -2.09
N GLY A 414 -4.16 10.63 -1.21
CA GLY A 414 -4.35 9.77 -0.04
C GLY A 414 -4.65 8.31 -0.39
N PHE A 415 -5.48 8.07 -1.42
CA PHE A 415 -5.79 6.72 -1.90
C PHE A 415 -4.54 6.02 -2.45
N THR A 416 -3.79 6.72 -3.31
CA THR A 416 -2.56 6.20 -3.92
C THR A 416 -1.48 5.97 -2.86
N GLN A 417 -1.30 6.92 -1.94
CA GLN A 417 -0.39 6.79 -0.79
C GLN A 417 -0.69 5.52 0.00
N THR A 418 -1.97 5.25 0.30
CA THR A 418 -2.40 4.07 1.06
C THR A 418 -2.07 2.77 0.32
N LEU A 419 -2.35 2.70 -0.99
CA LEU A 419 -2.00 1.54 -1.81
C LEU A 419 -0.50 1.26 -1.80
N PHE A 420 0.34 2.25 -2.09
CA PHE A 420 1.79 2.08 -2.07
C PHE A 420 2.33 1.74 -0.68
N SER A 421 1.71 2.28 0.38
CA SER A 421 2.05 1.95 1.77
C SER A 421 1.89 0.45 2.05
N HIS A 422 0.72 -0.10 1.76
CA HIS A 422 0.48 -1.53 2.03
C HIS A 422 1.27 -2.44 1.10
N GLN A 423 1.47 -2.05 -0.16
CA GLN A 423 2.25 -2.83 -1.11
C GLN A 423 3.74 -2.87 -0.76
N TYR A 424 4.35 -1.76 -0.30
CA TYR A 424 5.75 -1.82 0.18
C TYR A 424 5.85 -2.76 1.37
N PHE A 425 4.93 -2.63 2.35
CA PHE A 425 5.02 -3.39 3.60
C PHE A 425 4.90 -4.88 3.34
N ASN A 426 3.93 -5.28 2.52
CA ASN A 426 3.74 -6.67 2.12
C ASN A 426 4.97 -7.24 1.37
N GLN A 427 5.53 -6.50 0.42
CA GLN A 427 6.71 -6.96 -0.33
C GLN A 427 7.95 -7.07 0.56
N ALA A 428 8.16 -6.13 1.48
CA ALA A 428 9.25 -6.18 2.46
C ALA A 428 9.11 -7.41 3.38
N LEU A 429 7.90 -7.66 3.89
CA LEU A 429 7.58 -8.81 4.75
C LEU A 429 7.80 -10.15 4.03
N ILE A 430 7.26 -10.30 2.82
CA ILE A 430 7.43 -11.51 2.00
C ILE A 430 8.92 -11.75 1.70
N THR A 431 9.66 -10.69 1.35
CA THR A 431 11.11 -10.81 1.10
C THR A 431 11.86 -11.24 2.36
N GLY A 432 11.53 -10.65 3.53
CA GLY A 432 12.09 -11.09 4.82
C GLY A 432 11.83 -12.57 5.09
N ASN A 433 10.59 -13.02 4.90
CA ASN A 433 10.22 -14.43 5.08
C ASN A 433 10.95 -15.37 4.11
N ARG A 434 11.10 -14.97 2.84
CA ARG A 434 11.89 -15.73 1.85
C ARG A 434 13.35 -15.89 2.29
N ILE A 435 13.96 -14.82 2.81
CA ILE A 435 15.31 -14.85 3.35
C ILE A 435 15.39 -15.80 4.55
N ARG A 436 14.44 -15.71 5.49
CA ARG A 436 14.37 -16.63 6.64
C ARG A 436 14.30 -18.09 6.22
N SER A 437 13.34 -18.46 5.38
CA SER A 437 13.15 -19.86 4.96
C SER A 437 14.36 -20.40 4.20
N SER A 438 14.95 -19.59 3.30
CA SER A 438 16.15 -19.99 2.56
C SER A 438 17.38 -20.16 3.45
N LEU A 439 17.58 -19.28 4.43
CA LEU A 439 18.70 -19.39 5.38
C LEU A 439 18.56 -20.62 6.27
N ILE A 440 17.37 -20.88 6.82
CA ILE A 440 17.12 -22.10 7.60
C ILE A 440 17.42 -23.34 6.75
N GLY A 441 16.94 -23.39 5.50
CA GLY A 441 17.20 -24.50 4.58
C GLY A 441 18.69 -24.70 4.29
N VAL A 442 19.44 -23.63 4.03
CA VAL A 442 20.89 -23.70 3.78
C VAL A 442 21.66 -24.13 5.03
N ILE A 443 21.32 -23.60 6.22
CA ILE A 443 21.95 -23.99 7.48
C ILE A 443 21.65 -25.46 7.79
N TYR A 444 20.44 -25.93 7.51
CA TYR A 444 20.04 -27.32 7.70
C TYR A 444 20.78 -28.26 6.75
N GLN A 445 20.86 -27.93 5.46
CA GLN A 445 21.65 -28.71 4.50
C GLN A 445 23.13 -28.76 4.90
N LYS A 446 23.68 -27.65 5.42
CA LYS A 446 25.07 -27.60 5.88
C LYS A 446 25.28 -28.42 7.16
N SER A 447 24.32 -28.44 8.10
CA SER A 447 24.41 -29.21 9.35
C SER A 447 24.48 -30.72 9.14
N LEU A 448 23.92 -31.22 8.04
CA LEU A 448 23.96 -32.63 7.65
C LEU A 448 25.31 -33.09 7.08
N ILE A 449 26.16 -32.17 6.62
CA ILE A 449 27.45 -32.46 5.97
C ILE A 449 28.66 -31.90 6.73
N LEU A 450 28.44 -31.40 7.94
CA LEU A 450 29.49 -30.90 8.83
C LEU A 450 30.35 -32.07 9.34
N SER A 451 31.66 -31.88 9.40
CA SER A 451 32.57 -32.91 9.93
C SER A 451 32.31 -33.13 11.43
N ASN A 452 32.62 -34.32 11.95
CA ASN A 452 32.44 -34.60 13.37
C ASN A 452 33.31 -33.71 14.27
N GLU A 453 34.46 -33.25 13.78
CA GLU A 453 35.36 -32.31 14.49
C GLU A 453 34.76 -30.91 14.62
N GLU A 454 34.20 -30.36 13.52
CA GLU A 454 33.47 -29.09 13.54
C GLU A 454 32.15 -29.19 14.33
N LYS A 455 31.53 -30.38 14.34
CA LYS A 455 30.31 -30.67 15.09
C LYS A 455 30.56 -30.85 16.58
N SER A 456 31.72 -31.38 17.00
CA SER A 456 32.08 -31.45 18.42
C SER A 456 32.39 -30.07 19.01
N GLY A 457 32.86 -29.13 18.18
CA GLY A 457 33.13 -27.75 18.59
C GLY A 457 31.90 -26.83 18.66
N ARG A 458 30.73 -27.26 18.17
CA ARG A 458 29.48 -26.48 18.22
C ARG A 458 28.36 -27.33 18.85
N ALA A 459 27.82 -26.88 19.97
CA ALA A 459 26.71 -27.60 20.58
C ALA A 459 25.51 -27.60 19.62
N THR A 460 24.74 -28.69 19.58
CA THR A 460 23.50 -28.76 18.78
C THR A 460 22.56 -27.57 19.08
N GLY A 461 22.57 -27.08 20.32
CA GLY A 461 21.85 -25.88 20.73
C GLY A 461 22.27 -24.60 20.00
N ASP A 462 23.55 -24.44 19.65
CA ASP A 462 24.06 -23.25 18.94
C ASP A 462 23.53 -23.19 17.51
N ILE A 463 23.45 -24.34 16.84
CA ILE A 463 22.89 -24.44 15.49
C ILE A 463 21.39 -24.13 15.51
N VAL A 464 20.66 -24.63 16.52
CA VAL A 464 19.23 -24.33 16.69
C VAL A 464 19.03 -22.84 16.98
N ASN A 465 19.85 -22.24 17.84
CA ASN A 465 19.80 -20.80 18.14
C ASN A 465 20.10 -19.94 16.91
N LEU A 466 21.05 -20.37 16.07
CA LEU A 466 21.34 -19.71 14.79
C LEU A 466 20.11 -19.72 13.88
N MET A 467 19.40 -20.85 13.76
CA MET A 467 18.19 -20.97 12.93
C MET A 467 16.98 -20.23 13.50
N SER A 468 16.81 -20.18 14.82
CA SER A 468 15.61 -19.61 15.46
C SER A 468 15.75 -18.12 15.79
N THR A 469 16.90 -17.70 16.31
CA THR A 469 17.12 -16.33 16.82
C THR A 469 17.80 -15.46 15.78
N ASP A 470 18.97 -15.88 15.27
CA ASP A 470 19.79 -15.01 14.42
C ASP A 470 19.18 -14.82 13.03
N VAL A 471 18.64 -15.89 12.43
CA VAL A 471 17.90 -15.77 11.16
C VAL A 471 16.65 -14.90 11.31
N SER A 472 15.94 -14.96 12.45
CA SER A 472 14.78 -14.08 12.71
C SER A 472 15.20 -12.61 12.78
N ARG A 473 16.34 -12.29 13.40
CA ARG A 473 16.89 -10.92 13.40
C ARG A 473 17.23 -10.43 12.01
N ILE A 474 17.75 -11.30 11.14
CA ILE A 474 18.02 -10.97 9.73
C ILE A 474 16.70 -10.71 8.97
N GLN A 475 15.67 -11.52 9.20
CA GLN A 475 14.33 -11.32 8.65
C GLN A 475 13.78 -9.94 9.03
N GLU A 476 13.77 -9.61 10.33
CA GLU A 476 13.30 -8.33 10.84
C GLU A 476 14.12 -7.16 10.32
N GLY A 477 15.45 -7.31 10.24
CA GLY A 477 16.36 -6.33 9.66
C GLY A 477 16.06 -6.05 8.20
N CYS A 478 15.70 -7.07 7.41
CA CYS A 478 15.25 -6.90 6.04
C CYS A 478 13.91 -6.15 5.98
N THR A 479 12.92 -6.56 6.77
CA THR A 479 11.59 -5.93 6.80
C THR A 479 11.67 -4.44 7.16
N ASN A 480 12.50 -4.09 8.16
CA ASN A 480 12.64 -2.72 8.66
C ASN A 480 13.72 -1.90 7.93
N GLY A 481 14.59 -2.52 7.14
CA GLY A 481 15.76 -1.86 6.53
C GLY A 481 15.40 -0.66 5.64
N ILE A 482 14.29 -0.76 4.89
CA ILE A 482 13.80 0.34 4.03
C ILE A 482 13.43 1.58 4.84
N ILE A 483 12.91 1.40 6.07
CA ILE A 483 12.49 2.51 6.94
C ILE A 483 13.67 3.40 7.30
N ILE A 484 14.88 2.86 7.44
CA ILE A 484 16.08 3.65 7.76
C ILE A 484 16.41 4.61 6.61
N VAL A 485 16.47 4.09 5.39
CA VAL A 485 16.79 4.88 4.18
C VAL A 485 15.68 5.89 3.88
N SER A 486 14.42 5.44 3.97
CA SER A 486 13.23 6.28 3.83
C SER A 486 13.20 7.37 4.91
N GLY A 487 13.56 7.07 6.16
CA GLY A 487 13.60 8.03 7.25
C GLY A 487 14.54 9.20 6.97
N LEU A 488 15.73 8.94 6.41
CA LEU A 488 16.64 10.01 5.98
C LEU A 488 16.04 10.87 4.88
N PHE A 489 15.37 10.25 3.91
CA PHE A 489 14.68 10.96 2.83
C PHE A 489 13.51 11.82 3.36
N GLN A 490 12.70 11.28 4.27
CA GLN A 490 11.58 12.00 4.91
C GLN A 490 12.07 13.20 5.72
N ILE A 491 13.20 13.08 6.43
CA ILE A 491 13.82 14.22 7.14
C ILE A 491 14.15 15.34 6.13
N ILE A 492 14.81 15.02 5.02
CA ILE A 492 15.14 16.03 3.99
C ILE A 492 13.87 16.71 3.45
N LEU A 493 12.84 15.94 3.09
CA LEU A 493 11.57 16.49 2.60
C LEU A 493 10.86 17.39 3.62
N ALA A 494 10.86 16.98 4.89
CA ALA A 494 10.28 17.76 5.98
C ALA A 494 11.01 19.09 6.16
N PHE A 495 12.34 19.08 6.21
CA PHE A 495 13.14 20.30 6.31
C PHE A 495 12.89 21.26 5.16
N VAL A 496 12.92 20.77 3.92
CA VAL A 496 12.67 21.61 2.73
C VAL A 496 11.25 22.19 2.75
N SER A 497 10.26 21.40 3.13
CA SER A 497 8.86 21.84 3.20
C SER A 497 8.63 22.84 4.32
N LEU A 498 9.09 22.56 5.54
CA LEU A 498 8.96 23.46 6.68
C LEU A 498 9.70 24.78 6.46
N TYR A 499 10.90 24.76 5.86
CA TYR A 499 11.63 25.99 5.51
C TYR A 499 10.85 26.85 4.51
N LYS A 500 10.18 26.23 3.52
CA LYS A 500 9.31 26.96 2.57
C LYS A 500 8.03 27.52 3.20
N LEU A 501 7.61 27.03 4.38
CA LEU A 501 6.42 27.53 5.09
C LEU A 501 6.77 28.59 6.14
N LEU A 502 7.70 28.28 7.04
CA LEU A 502 8.04 29.14 8.18
C LEU A 502 9.36 29.92 8.02
N GLY A 503 10.23 29.53 7.09
CA GLY A 503 11.60 30.05 7.00
C GLY A 503 12.48 29.61 8.17
N TRP A 504 13.37 30.50 8.61
CA TRP A 504 14.30 30.27 9.72
C TRP A 504 13.63 29.96 11.07
N PRO A 505 12.47 30.54 11.44
CA PRO A 505 11.72 30.19 12.66
C PRO A 505 11.46 28.69 12.87
N MET A 506 11.44 27.87 11.81
CA MET A 506 11.39 26.41 11.89
C MET A 506 12.44 25.81 12.84
N LEU A 507 13.64 26.42 12.91
CA LEU A 507 14.75 25.93 13.74
C LEU A 507 14.37 25.83 15.22
N GLY A 508 13.47 26.68 15.72
CA GLY A 508 12.94 26.60 17.08
C GLY A 508 12.33 25.24 17.38
N GLY A 509 11.45 24.78 16.49
CA GLY A 509 10.83 23.45 16.59
C GLY A 509 11.86 22.32 16.50
N ILE A 510 12.85 22.43 15.62
CA ILE A 510 13.91 21.42 15.45
C ILE A 510 14.76 21.27 16.71
N VAL A 511 15.10 22.37 17.39
CA VAL A 511 15.86 22.34 18.64
C VAL A 511 15.10 21.55 19.71
N VAL A 512 13.78 21.76 19.83
CA VAL A 512 12.94 20.99 20.76
C VAL A 512 12.96 19.49 20.42
N VAL A 513 12.86 19.13 19.13
CA VAL A 513 12.94 17.71 18.72
C VAL A 513 14.32 17.13 19.05
N LEU A 514 15.41 17.85 18.74
CA LEU A 514 16.77 17.41 19.05
C LEU A 514 17.00 17.21 20.55
N PHE A 515 16.40 18.05 21.40
CA PHE A 515 16.45 17.90 22.85
C PHE A 515 15.59 16.74 23.38
N SER A 516 14.46 16.45 22.71
CA SER A 516 13.59 15.33 23.09
C SER A 516 14.25 13.96 22.89
N ILE A 517 15.17 13.84 21.94
CA ILE A 517 15.89 12.61 21.62
C ILE A 517 16.72 12.06 22.79
N PRO A 518 17.69 12.80 23.38
CA PRO A 518 18.49 12.31 24.51
C PRO A 518 17.64 12.02 25.75
N LEU A 519 16.54 12.76 25.93
CA LEU A 519 15.58 12.51 27.00
C LEU A 519 14.89 11.15 26.82
N ASN A 520 14.37 10.87 25.61
CA ASN A 520 13.78 9.57 25.26
C ASN A 520 14.80 8.42 25.40
N ILE A 521 16.05 8.61 24.97
CA ILE A 521 17.12 7.62 25.13
C ILE A 521 17.38 7.32 26.61
N SER A 522 17.46 8.36 27.44
CA SER A 522 17.74 8.20 28.88
C SER A 522 16.61 7.45 29.59
N LEU A 523 15.37 7.78 29.26
CA LEU A 523 14.19 7.09 29.79
C LEU A 523 14.14 5.62 29.34
N SER A 524 14.43 5.36 28.07
CA SER A 524 14.52 4.00 27.52
C SER A 524 15.62 3.19 28.20
N ARG A 525 16.79 3.78 28.49
CA ARG A 525 17.87 3.09 29.23
C ARG A 525 17.45 2.71 30.65
N LEU A 526 16.77 3.62 31.35
CA LEU A 526 16.26 3.36 32.69
C LEU A 526 15.20 2.23 32.66
N GLN A 527 14.31 2.28 31.68
CA GLN A 527 13.31 1.24 31.44
C GLN A 527 13.96 -0.12 31.16
N SER A 528 15.00 -0.20 30.32
CA SER A 528 15.72 -1.45 30.08
C SER A 528 16.39 -2.02 31.33
N GLY A 529 16.91 -1.15 32.21
CA GLY A 529 17.48 -1.58 33.50
C GLY A 529 16.43 -2.23 34.42
N LEU A 530 15.26 -1.61 34.54
CA LEU A 530 14.14 -2.16 35.33
C LEU A 530 13.54 -3.41 34.68
N GLN A 531 13.48 -3.48 33.35
CA GLN A 531 13.04 -4.69 32.63
C GLN A 531 13.93 -5.88 32.93
N LYS A 532 15.25 -5.67 33.03
CA LYS A 532 16.18 -6.74 33.45
C LYS A 532 15.85 -7.23 34.86
N GLN A 533 15.70 -6.33 35.82
CA GLN A 533 15.33 -6.70 37.20
C GLN A 533 13.99 -7.43 37.27
N GLN A 534 13.01 -7.02 36.45
CA GLN A 534 11.72 -7.69 36.34
C GLN A 534 11.88 -9.12 35.83
N MET A 535 12.73 -9.35 34.83
CA MET A 535 13.01 -10.69 34.32
C MET A 535 13.68 -11.58 35.39
N ASP A 536 14.65 -11.04 36.14
CA ASP A 536 15.32 -11.78 37.22
C ASP A 536 14.33 -12.20 38.33
N ASN A 537 13.41 -11.32 38.72
CA ASN A 537 12.35 -11.61 39.70
C ASN A 537 11.34 -12.63 39.16
N GLN A 538 10.94 -12.49 37.89
CA GLN A 538 10.03 -13.41 37.23
C GLN A 538 10.62 -14.83 37.12
N ASP A 539 11.91 -14.95 36.81
CA ASP A 539 12.62 -16.23 36.74
C ASP A 539 12.71 -16.89 38.13
N SER A 540 12.97 -16.10 39.17
CA SER A 540 12.98 -16.57 40.57
C SER A 540 11.60 -17.10 40.99
N ARG A 541 10.53 -16.36 40.66
CA ARG A 541 9.14 -16.79 40.91
C ARG A 541 8.81 -18.07 40.14
N SER A 542 9.20 -18.15 38.86
CA SER A 542 8.94 -19.33 38.03
C SER A 542 9.68 -20.57 38.54
N ARG A 543 10.92 -20.40 39.03
CA ARG A 543 11.70 -21.49 39.64
C ARG A 543 11.02 -22.02 40.89
N LEU A 544 10.63 -21.13 41.81
CA LEU A 544 9.92 -21.53 43.04
C LEU A 544 8.57 -22.21 42.72
N MET A 545 7.84 -21.69 41.74
CA MET A 545 6.58 -22.30 41.30
C MET A 545 6.79 -23.73 40.78
N ASN A 546 7.85 -23.96 39.99
CA ASN A 546 8.20 -25.30 39.52
C ASN A 546 8.59 -26.22 40.69
N GLU A 547 9.34 -25.75 41.68
CA GLU A 547 9.67 -26.53 42.88
C GLU A 547 8.42 -26.94 43.67
N ILE A 548 7.45 -26.03 43.83
CA ILE A 548 6.17 -26.30 44.49
C ILE A 548 5.35 -27.34 43.71
N LEU A 549 5.20 -27.17 42.39
CA LEU A 549 4.41 -28.07 41.56
C LEU A 549 5.02 -29.48 41.50
N ASN A 550 6.34 -29.59 41.38
CA ASN A 550 7.03 -30.87 41.35
C ASN A 550 6.91 -31.63 42.68
N ASN A 551 6.82 -30.93 43.82
CA ASN A 551 6.77 -31.52 45.16
C ASN A 551 5.40 -31.38 45.86
N ILE A 552 4.32 -31.13 45.09
CA ILE A 552 3.02 -30.73 45.65
C ILE A 552 2.42 -31.76 46.62
N ARG A 553 2.68 -33.05 46.39
CA ARG A 553 2.18 -34.14 47.24
C ARG A 553 2.77 -34.07 48.65
N SER A 554 4.09 -33.86 48.75
CA SER A 554 4.79 -33.73 50.03
C SER A 554 4.37 -32.46 50.77
N ILE A 555 4.26 -31.34 50.05
CA ILE A 555 3.84 -30.05 50.62
C ILE A 555 2.45 -30.16 51.25
N LYS A 556 1.49 -30.80 50.56
CA LYS A 556 0.14 -31.03 51.09
C LYS A 556 0.10 -32.01 52.26
N LEU A 557 0.91 -33.08 52.21
CA LEU A 557 0.98 -34.06 53.29
C LEU A 557 1.45 -33.44 54.61
N TYR A 558 2.40 -32.49 54.52
CA TYR A 558 2.92 -31.75 55.67
C TYR A 558 2.16 -30.46 55.98
N THR A 559 1.09 -30.15 55.25
CA THR A 559 0.30 -28.91 55.41
C THR A 559 1.13 -27.62 55.28
N TRP A 560 2.17 -27.64 54.43
CA TRP A 560 3.09 -26.51 54.21
C TRP A 560 2.61 -25.54 53.13
N GLU A 561 1.37 -25.67 52.64
CA GLU A 561 0.86 -24.82 51.56
C GLU A 561 0.97 -23.33 51.88
N ASN A 562 0.62 -22.91 53.10
CA ASN A 562 0.63 -21.50 53.48
C ASN A 562 2.06 -20.95 53.50
N THR A 563 3.02 -21.70 54.05
CA THR A 563 4.43 -21.27 54.13
C THR A 563 5.07 -21.09 52.74
N PHE A 564 4.82 -22.02 51.81
CA PHE A 564 5.30 -21.87 50.44
C PHE A 564 4.57 -20.77 49.67
N THR A 565 3.28 -20.58 49.96
CA THR A 565 2.45 -19.52 49.37
C THR A 565 2.93 -18.14 49.82
N ASP A 566 3.23 -17.97 51.10
CA ASP A 566 3.77 -16.72 51.65
C ASP A 566 5.12 -16.39 51.01
N LYS A 567 6.02 -17.38 50.91
CA LYS A 567 7.31 -17.22 50.23
C LYS A 567 7.14 -16.79 48.76
N LEU A 568 6.15 -17.35 48.06
CA LEU A 568 5.81 -16.97 46.69
C LEU A 568 5.25 -15.54 46.63
N PHE A 569 4.39 -15.16 47.56
CA PHE A 569 3.82 -13.82 47.64
C PHE A 569 4.84 -12.75 48.01
N THR A 570 5.86 -13.06 48.82
CA THR A 570 6.98 -12.14 49.07
C THR A 570 7.69 -11.78 47.76
N ILE A 571 8.04 -12.78 46.93
CA ILE A 571 8.68 -12.53 45.62
C ILE A 571 7.73 -11.73 44.71
N ARG A 572 6.45 -12.11 44.63
CA ARG A 572 5.48 -11.46 43.75
C ARG A 572 5.14 -10.03 44.18
N ASN A 573 4.81 -9.81 45.44
CA ASN A 573 4.26 -8.55 45.93
C ASN A 573 5.35 -7.53 46.27
N GLU A 574 6.43 -7.96 46.90
CA GLU A 574 7.47 -7.05 47.37
C GLU A 574 8.52 -6.77 46.31
N GLN A 575 8.87 -7.77 45.48
CA GLN A 575 9.92 -7.63 44.47
C GLN A 575 9.34 -7.35 43.09
N GLU A 576 8.53 -8.27 42.54
CA GLU A 576 8.03 -8.22 41.16
C GLU A 576 7.08 -7.03 40.94
N LEU A 577 6.01 -6.92 41.75
CA LEU A 577 5.01 -5.85 41.62
C LEU A 577 5.61 -4.46 41.89
N GLY A 578 6.60 -4.36 42.78
CA GLY A 578 7.32 -3.12 43.04
C GLY A 578 8.09 -2.61 41.82
N VAL A 579 8.78 -3.51 41.11
CA VAL A 579 9.49 -3.19 39.85
C VAL A 579 8.50 -2.89 38.73
N LEU A 580 7.44 -3.69 38.58
CA LEU A 580 6.38 -3.44 37.59
C LEU A 580 5.72 -2.07 37.76
N ARG A 581 5.47 -1.64 39.00
CA ARG A 581 4.93 -0.30 39.28
C ARG A 581 5.86 0.80 38.80
N LYS A 582 7.17 0.66 39.07
CA LYS A 582 8.20 1.61 38.58
C LYS A 582 8.25 1.63 37.05
N ILE A 583 8.19 0.47 36.40
CA ILE A 583 8.10 0.36 34.93
C ILE A 583 6.86 1.09 34.42
N GLY A 584 5.71 0.90 35.07
CA GLY A 584 4.46 1.59 34.74
C GLY A 584 4.58 3.11 34.81
N TYR A 585 5.18 3.66 35.87
CA TYR A 585 5.43 5.09 35.97
C TYR A 585 6.35 5.62 34.85
N LEU A 586 7.42 4.88 34.51
CA LEU A 586 8.29 5.27 33.41
C LEU A 586 7.59 5.19 32.05
N LEU A 587 6.73 4.19 31.84
CA LEU A 587 5.94 4.06 30.62
C LEU A 587 4.98 5.24 30.46
N CYS A 588 4.26 5.60 31.53
CA CYS A 588 3.39 6.78 31.54
C CYS A 588 4.19 8.05 31.22
N ALA A 589 5.34 8.26 31.89
CA ALA A 589 6.22 9.39 31.60
C ALA A 589 6.68 9.42 30.13
N SER A 590 7.01 8.26 29.55
CA SER A 590 7.45 8.15 28.16
C SER A 590 6.34 8.48 27.17
N ILE A 591 5.13 7.96 27.41
CA ILE A 591 3.96 8.23 26.56
C ILE A 591 3.55 9.71 26.67
N SER A 592 3.53 10.25 27.90
CA SER A 592 3.26 11.68 28.13
C SER A 592 4.27 12.56 27.41
N LEU A 593 5.57 12.23 27.49
CA LEU A 593 6.61 12.96 26.76
C LEU A 593 6.39 12.88 25.25
N TRP A 594 6.08 11.70 24.71
CA TRP A 594 5.85 11.51 23.28
C TRP A 594 4.69 12.34 22.74
N ASN A 595 3.61 12.47 23.52
CA ASN A 595 2.44 13.27 23.18
C ASN A 595 2.65 14.78 23.39
N LEU A 596 3.51 15.18 24.35
CA LEU A 596 3.81 16.59 24.65
C LEU A 596 4.77 17.21 23.63
N VAL A 597 5.70 16.43 23.07
CA VAL A 597 6.72 16.93 22.15
C VAL A 597 6.13 17.68 20.94
N PRO A 598 5.14 17.15 20.18
CA PRO A 598 4.55 17.87 19.05
C PRO A 598 3.99 19.25 19.41
N PHE A 599 3.38 19.36 20.60
CA PHE A 599 2.87 20.62 21.12
C PHE A 599 4.01 21.62 21.38
N LEU A 600 5.07 21.20 22.08
CA LEU A 600 6.23 22.06 22.37
C LEU A 600 6.96 22.51 21.10
N VAL A 601 7.04 21.63 20.10
CA VAL A 601 7.64 21.90 18.79
C VAL A 601 6.83 22.97 18.05
N ALA A 602 5.51 22.80 17.96
CA ALA A 602 4.64 23.79 17.32
C ALA A 602 4.65 25.14 18.07
N PHE A 603 4.55 25.09 19.41
CA PHE A 603 4.59 26.27 20.27
C PHE A 603 5.88 27.07 20.05
N SER A 604 7.04 26.43 20.16
CA SER A 604 8.33 27.12 19.98
C SER A 604 8.50 27.71 18.58
N ALA A 605 8.16 26.95 17.53
CA ALA A 605 8.26 27.43 16.15
C ALA A 605 7.34 28.62 15.87
N PHE A 606 6.08 28.57 16.32
CA PHE A 606 5.13 29.66 16.11
C PHE A 606 5.41 30.87 16.98
N SER A 607 5.88 30.69 18.22
CA SER A 607 6.32 31.81 19.07
C SER A 607 7.47 32.57 18.43
N ILE A 608 8.50 31.86 17.93
CA ILE A 608 9.63 32.49 17.24
C ILE A 608 9.18 33.16 15.93
N PHE A 609 8.30 32.51 15.17
CA PHE A 609 7.74 33.08 13.94
C PHE A 609 6.98 34.39 14.22
N SER A 610 6.17 34.43 15.27
CA SER A 610 5.40 35.62 15.67
C SER A 610 6.26 36.76 16.19
N LEU A 611 7.46 36.48 16.71
CA LEU A 611 8.39 37.50 17.22
C LEU A 611 9.29 38.07 16.13
N ILE A 612 9.61 37.30 15.08
CA ILE A 612 10.61 37.65 14.07
C ILE A 612 9.99 38.02 12.72
N SER A 613 8.90 37.34 12.33
CA SER A 613 8.34 37.49 10.97
C SER A 613 7.30 38.60 10.92
N ASP A 614 7.41 39.47 9.92
CA ASP A 614 6.43 40.51 9.63
C ASP A 614 5.14 39.95 8.99
N THR A 615 5.16 38.68 8.55
CA THR A 615 4.01 38.03 7.93
C THR A 615 3.05 37.46 8.98
N PRO A 616 1.73 37.69 8.86
CA PRO A 616 0.77 37.13 9.81
C PRO A 616 0.73 35.60 9.74
N LEU A 617 0.57 34.97 10.90
CA LEU A 617 0.39 33.52 11.00
C LEU A 617 -1.01 33.13 10.54
N THR A 618 -1.16 32.76 9.27
CA THR A 618 -2.44 32.35 8.69
C THR A 618 -2.74 30.87 8.94
N PRO A 619 -4.02 30.45 8.93
CA PRO A 619 -4.39 29.02 9.00
C PRO A 619 -3.71 28.17 7.92
N ALA A 620 -3.53 28.72 6.71
CA ALA A 620 -2.85 28.08 5.60
C ALA A 620 -1.35 27.81 5.86
N LEU A 621 -0.72 28.51 6.82
CA LEU A 621 0.65 28.25 7.27
C LEU A 621 0.66 27.35 8.51
N ALA A 622 -0.21 27.60 9.50
CA ALA A 622 -0.19 26.89 10.77
C ALA A 622 -0.55 25.40 10.64
N PHE A 623 -1.68 25.06 10.01
CA PHE A 623 -2.15 23.66 9.95
C PHE A 623 -1.19 22.73 9.21
N PRO A 624 -0.69 23.07 8.01
CA PRO A 624 0.27 22.20 7.32
C PRO A 624 1.59 22.07 8.08
N THR A 625 2.02 23.12 8.78
CA THR A 625 3.24 23.08 9.59
C THR A 625 3.12 22.12 10.78
N ILE A 626 2.00 22.17 11.53
CA ILE A 626 1.73 21.22 12.62
C ILE A 626 1.80 19.79 12.10
N PHE A 627 1.16 19.53 10.96
CA PHE A 627 1.20 18.21 10.34
C PHE A 627 2.62 17.79 9.95
N LEU A 628 3.40 18.67 9.33
CA LEU A 628 4.79 18.39 8.94
C LEU A 628 5.68 18.08 10.16
N PHE A 629 5.50 18.78 11.28
CA PHE A 629 6.21 18.47 12.52
C PHE A 629 5.82 17.09 13.09
N GLN A 630 4.54 16.74 13.06
CA GLN A 630 4.09 15.40 13.48
C GLN A 630 4.68 14.29 12.60
N GLN A 631 4.76 14.52 11.28
CA GLN A 631 5.38 13.55 10.37
C GLN A 631 6.90 13.39 10.59
N LEU A 632 7.59 14.46 11.00
CA LEU A 632 9.05 14.43 11.25
C LEU A 632 9.42 13.64 12.52
N GLN A 633 8.51 13.51 13.48
CA GLN A 633 8.79 12.85 14.77
C GLN A 633 9.10 11.35 14.61
N TYR A 634 8.36 10.64 13.74
CA TYR A 634 8.51 9.19 13.57
C TYR A 634 9.89 8.80 12.98
N PRO A 635 10.36 9.40 11.86
CA PRO A 635 11.69 9.13 11.31
C PRO A 635 12.82 9.41 12.28
N LEU A 636 12.75 10.54 13.00
CA LEU A 636 13.79 10.92 13.96
C LEU A 636 13.83 9.94 15.15
N GLY A 637 12.69 9.49 15.64
CA GLY A 637 12.62 8.45 16.65
C GLY A 637 13.29 7.15 16.20
N VAL A 638 12.93 6.64 15.02
CA VAL A 638 13.44 5.37 14.52
C VAL A 638 14.95 5.43 14.23
N VAL A 639 15.41 6.44 13.47
CA VAL A 639 16.83 6.55 13.08
C VAL A 639 17.73 6.71 14.30
N VAL A 640 17.33 7.56 15.25
CA VAL A 640 18.20 7.86 16.39
C VAL A 640 18.22 6.75 17.43
N VAL A 641 17.08 6.11 17.73
CA VAL A 641 17.05 4.94 18.62
C VAL A 641 17.91 3.82 18.06
N GLN A 642 17.80 3.52 16.76
CA GLN A 642 18.60 2.46 16.14
C GLN A 642 20.10 2.80 16.10
N ALA A 643 20.48 4.05 15.81
CA ALA A 643 21.88 4.49 15.84
C ALA A 643 22.50 4.34 17.25
N VAL A 644 21.73 4.64 18.29
CA VAL A 644 22.18 4.56 19.70
C VAL A 644 22.28 3.12 20.18
N VAL A 645 21.36 2.24 19.76
CA VAL A 645 21.40 0.81 20.08
C VAL A 645 22.60 0.14 19.41
N ARG A 646 22.92 0.48 18.16
CA ARG A 646 24.07 -0.08 17.42
C ARG A 646 25.42 0.28 18.03
N ASN A 647 25.54 1.48 18.60
CA ASN A 647 26.75 1.90 19.33
C ASN A 647 26.99 1.13 20.63
N LYS A 648 25.98 0.44 21.19
CA LYS A 648 26.15 -0.42 22.36
C LYS A 648 26.54 -1.85 22.00
N THR A 649 25.98 -2.43 20.93
CA THR A 649 26.36 -3.78 20.49
C THR A 649 27.78 -3.83 19.92
N ALA A 650 28.27 -2.73 19.33
CA ALA A 650 29.68 -2.60 18.93
C ALA A 650 30.67 -2.49 20.11
N LYS A 651 30.19 -2.24 21.33
CA LYS A 651 31.02 -2.11 22.55
C LYS A 651 30.93 -3.30 23.51
N THR A 652 30.10 -4.29 23.23
CA THR A 652 30.24 -5.62 23.85
C THR A 652 31.37 -6.33 23.13
N PRO A 653 32.52 -6.63 23.78
CA PRO A 653 33.53 -7.46 23.16
C PRO A 653 32.86 -8.79 22.84
N THR A 654 32.83 -9.10 21.54
CA THR A 654 32.63 -10.46 21.06
C THR A 654 33.61 -11.33 21.83
N LEU A 655 33.09 -12.21 22.68
CA LEU A 655 33.79 -13.44 23.04
C LEU A 655 34.14 -14.11 21.70
N GLN A 656 35.38 -13.88 21.27
CA GLN A 656 36.05 -14.63 20.22
C GLN A 656 36.69 -15.87 20.86
N PRO A 657 36.92 -16.92 20.04
CA PRO A 657 36.44 -18.29 20.22
C PRO A 657 36.96 -19.02 21.46
#